data_AF-A0AAV4CHF1-F1
#
_entry.id   AF-A0AAV4CHF1-F1
#
_cell.length_a   1.000
_cell.length_b   1.000
_cell.length_c   1.000
_cell.angle_alpha   90.00
_cell.angle_beta   90.00
_cell.angle_gamma   90.00
#
_symmetry.space_group_name_H-M   'P 1'
#
loop_
_entity.id
_entity.type
_entity.pdbx_description
1 polymer ?
#
loop_
_entity_poly.entity_id
_entity_poly.type
_entity_poly.pdbx_seq_one_letter_code
_entity_poly.pdbx_strand_id
1 'polypeptide(L)'
;MAAPAKRPSNSGEWCSATNCTNNHSKNPLMSFFRFRKDPERCKKWVTNVRRDDIHSKPTEKLFKNNILCADHFEVSQFMNPALRNKLIHCAVPTVFDIPNKPPSVTPRRPPPKKRYIPISSVHFISEEPIHAEKSQSAKPARELTPKKVALRKKLHSARQQLYRLKKISEKLHPAEKPKVSLQEINEILSEHLKDKTLDFVMTQIRMASKSKYGLRWSCTDKSLALSFYHASPKIYRLLSKLFRLPSVSTLRESMSSLDLKPGFSPSILEALKVKVKSMTPDENLCTLVFDEMSIKKAVCYDPKHDVVRGFEDYAHLGRSRYIANHACVFMARGLTAYWKQPFGFVFSSGTVKDVLLKQLIFIAITDLEQVGLCVKAVICDQGSNNMVVTKSLGVSSATPYFMHNGTQYFVIYDTPHLIKSIRNNLHKSGLKCGTSEVSWKYVEAFYAHDCKLPVRMAPKLTDKHIKLPLFAALRVKLATQVMSHSVAAVISTMVALGALPSEAKETALFIDRFDKLFNSINSYTLKSSKPFHHALTRKSTRQNFLLDSLSWLKTIHGNSKIKNLPCTEGWQVSFSAALHLVQDLHTNHNIKFLLTSRLNQDCIENLFSVIRRKGGHRDNPDIGQFTSALQQVMVDSLMVASTRKSCKDDLDVFVFGLQNIAPSSTPELATTQTNVYPAFNLQENVLPSLLNVQQANVLAYIAGYICHRIAPKMCRTCSQTFSHPEHLFIHEKNYSSTSSLLLTPSKYVMELCLQLENAYKSVCEEVLHKEAVKKTLTSYLINVVTVAVPECEQCNLVYLFSRLFTSVRLHHSLRLSNQTFCKTKMKRNRKVLKLSDV
;
A
#
# COMPACT_ATOMS: atom_id res chain seq x y z
N MET A 1 66.71 38.07 41.17
CA MET A 1 65.68 37.24 40.49
C MET A 1 64.31 37.85 40.77
N ALA A 2 63.53 38.20 39.74
CA ALA A 2 62.19 38.76 39.96
C ALA A 2 61.15 37.63 40.16
N ALA A 3 60.37 37.71 41.23
CA ALA A 3 59.34 36.71 41.53
C ALA A 3 58.18 36.79 40.52
N PRO A 4 57.66 35.66 40.01
CA PRO A 4 56.50 35.66 39.13
C PRO A 4 55.25 36.11 39.90
N ALA A 5 54.54 37.11 39.37
CA ALA A 5 53.36 37.67 39.99
C ALA A 5 52.30 36.60 40.32
N LYS A 6 51.88 36.53 41.59
CA LYS A 6 50.79 35.66 42.05
C LYS A 6 49.52 35.97 41.26
N ARG A 7 49.11 35.08 40.36
CA ARG A 7 47.82 35.17 39.67
C ARG A 7 46.68 34.85 40.66
N PRO A 8 45.56 35.59 40.66
CA PRO A 8 44.48 35.38 41.62
C PRO A 8 43.90 33.96 41.51
N SER A 9 43.58 33.36 42.66
CA SER A 9 43.28 31.93 42.81
C SER A 9 41.90 31.49 42.31
N ASN A 10 41.10 32.41 41.74
CA ASN A 10 39.79 32.15 41.17
C ASN A 10 39.57 32.96 39.88
N SER A 11 39.60 32.30 38.71
CA SER A 11 38.84 32.67 37.51
C SER A 11 39.14 31.69 36.37
N GLY A 12 38.10 31.10 35.78
CA GLY A 12 38.21 30.24 34.60
C GLY A 12 38.44 31.02 33.30
N GLU A 13 39.16 32.15 33.37
CA GLU A 13 39.31 33.14 32.30
C GLU A 13 40.70 33.09 31.65
N TRP A 14 41.71 32.66 32.41
CA TRP A 14 43.12 32.63 32.00
C TRP A 14 43.58 31.23 31.59
N CYS A 15 44.46 31.16 30.58
CA CYS A 15 45.14 29.94 30.21
C CYS A 15 45.95 29.39 31.40
N SER A 16 45.74 28.11 31.70
CA SER A 16 46.39 27.41 32.81
C SER A 16 47.83 26.97 32.49
N ALA A 17 48.29 27.08 31.25
CA ALA A 17 49.66 26.72 30.88
C ALA A 17 50.71 27.64 31.54
N THR A 18 51.83 27.05 31.95
CA THR A 18 53.03 27.76 32.40
C THR A 18 53.49 28.75 31.32
N ASN A 19 53.94 29.93 31.76
CA ASN A 19 54.37 31.07 30.93
C ASN A 19 53.31 31.67 29.96
N CYS A 20 52.12 31.08 29.84
CA CYS A 20 51.06 31.62 28.97
C CYS A 20 50.28 32.76 29.65
N THR A 21 50.04 33.87 28.95
CA THR A 21 49.28 35.05 29.44
C THR A 21 47.94 35.26 28.72
N ASN A 22 47.54 34.32 27.85
CA ASN A 22 46.28 34.38 27.10
C ASN A 22 45.06 34.25 28.02
N ASN A 23 44.04 35.09 27.79
CA ASN A 23 42.73 35.02 28.43
C ASN A 23 41.63 35.40 27.43
N HIS A 24 40.37 35.13 27.76
CA HIS A 24 39.22 35.41 26.88
C HIS A 24 39.07 36.89 26.50
N SER A 25 39.38 37.81 27.43
CA SER A 25 39.20 39.26 27.24
C SER A 25 40.26 39.87 26.31
N LYS A 26 41.51 39.37 26.35
CA LYS A 26 42.62 39.80 25.48
C LYS A 26 42.56 39.15 24.11
N ASN A 27 42.05 37.92 24.01
CA ASN A 27 42.02 37.14 22.77
C ASN A 27 40.63 36.53 22.48
N PRO A 28 39.61 37.36 22.17
CA PRO A 28 38.22 36.89 22.01
C PRO A 28 37.97 35.99 20.79
N LEU A 29 38.91 35.95 19.83
CA LEU A 29 38.87 35.04 18.67
C LEU A 29 39.64 33.73 18.90
N MET A 30 40.35 33.59 20.01
CA MET A 30 41.11 32.39 20.34
C MET A 30 40.21 31.37 21.04
N SER A 31 40.35 30.10 20.67
CA SER A 31 39.61 29.02 21.33
C SER A 31 40.31 28.55 22.59
N PHE A 32 39.54 28.35 23.66
CA PHE A 32 40.00 27.85 24.94
C PHE A 32 39.27 26.54 25.27
N PHE A 33 40.02 25.55 25.76
CA PHE A 33 39.56 24.20 26.01
C PHE A 33 39.67 23.87 27.49
N ARG A 34 38.53 23.54 28.12
CA ARG A 34 38.49 23.00 29.47
C ARG A 34 39.22 21.66 29.53
N PHE A 35 39.81 21.37 30.70
CA PHE A 35 40.32 20.03 31.02
C PHE A 35 39.22 18.98 30.83
N ARG A 36 39.59 17.72 30.58
CA ARG A 36 38.63 16.65 30.27
C ARG A 36 38.05 16.02 31.54
N LYS A 37 36.79 15.58 31.49
CA LYS A 37 36.17 14.78 32.58
C LYS A 37 36.80 13.40 32.74
N ASP A 38 37.39 12.87 31.66
CA ASP A 38 38.15 11.62 31.63
C ASP A 38 39.38 11.71 32.55
N PRO A 39 39.46 10.95 33.67
CA PRO A 39 40.52 11.09 34.68
C PRO A 39 41.92 10.87 34.12
N GLU A 40 42.13 9.86 33.27
CA GLU A 40 43.46 9.56 32.72
C GLU A 40 43.97 10.69 31.82
N ARG A 41 43.08 11.24 30.98
CA ARG A 41 43.43 12.31 30.05
C ARG A 41 43.57 13.64 30.77
N CYS A 42 42.78 13.88 31.82
CA CYS A 42 42.99 15.00 32.73
C CYS A 42 44.38 14.92 33.37
N LYS A 43 44.77 13.76 33.92
CA LYS A 43 46.10 13.53 34.50
C LYS A 43 47.21 13.82 33.48
N LYS A 44 47.11 13.34 32.24
CA LYS A 44 48.06 13.66 31.14
C LYS A 44 48.13 15.16 30.83
N TRP A 45 47.00 15.87 30.82
CA TRP A 45 46.99 17.33 30.61
C TRP A 45 47.67 18.07 31.79
N VAL A 46 47.42 17.66 33.03
CA VAL A 46 48.06 18.21 34.24
C VAL A 46 49.57 17.98 34.23
N THR A 47 50.02 16.76 33.94
CA THR A 47 51.44 16.40 33.82
C THR A 47 52.17 17.23 32.77
N ASN A 48 51.54 17.51 31.62
CA ASN A 48 52.16 18.31 30.56
C ASN A 48 52.15 19.83 30.86
N VAL A 49 51.20 20.31 31.67
CA VAL A 49 51.14 21.72 32.10
C VAL A 49 52.20 22.05 33.16
N ARG A 50 52.63 21.07 33.98
CA ARG A 50 53.66 21.23 35.03
C ARG A 50 53.46 22.47 35.92
N ARG A 51 52.31 22.55 36.57
CA ARG A 51 52.01 23.53 37.64
C ARG A 51 51.59 22.81 38.91
N ASP A 52 52.32 23.08 39.99
CA ASP A 52 52.12 22.40 41.28
C ASP A 52 50.75 22.72 41.89
N ASP A 53 50.25 23.95 41.71
CA ASP A 53 48.92 24.35 42.18
C ASP A 53 47.76 23.63 41.47
N ILE A 54 48.03 22.94 40.35
CA ILE A 54 47.06 22.18 39.58
C ILE A 54 47.20 20.67 39.87
N HIS A 55 48.41 20.22 40.24
CA HIS A 55 48.76 18.81 40.41
C HIS A 55 48.00 18.09 41.54
N SER A 56 47.60 18.81 42.59
CA SER A 56 46.88 18.28 43.76
C SER A 56 45.35 18.40 43.69
N LYS A 57 44.77 18.91 42.59
CA LYS A 57 43.33 19.18 42.47
C LYS A 57 42.55 18.02 41.83
N PRO A 58 41.34 17.68 42.30
CA PRO A 58 40.52 16.63 41.70
C PRO A 58 40.00 17.01 40.31
N THR A 59 39.85 16.01 39.43
CA THR A 59 39.44 16.15 38.01
C THR A 59 38.20 17.02 37.80
N GLU A 60 37.21 16.95 38.70
CA GLU A 60 36.00 17.76 38.59
C GLU A 60 36.25 19.26 38.79
N LYS A 61 37.12 19.62 39.73
CA LYS A 61 37.51 21.02 40.01
C LYS A 61 38.33 21.57 38.84
N LEU A 62 39.20 20.74 38.25
CA LEU A 62 39.95 21.06 37.04
C LEU A 62 39.05 21.28 35.81
N PHE A 63 38.06 20.41 35.57
CA PHE A 63 37.09 20.58 34.49
C PHE A 63 36.27 21.88 34.63
N LYS A 64 35.89 22.23 35.85
CA LYS A 64 35.08 23.43 36.15
C LYS A 64 35.89 24.73 36.07
N ASN A 65 37.15 24.74 36.52
CA ASN A 65 37.88 25.99 36.76
C ASN A 65 39.13 26.22 35.89
N ASN A 66 39.62 25.21 35.16
CA ASN A 66 40.85 25.33 34.37
C ASN A 66 40.62 25.18 32.85
N ILE A 67 41.33 26.00 32.07
CA ILE A 67 41.28 26.04 30.60
C ILE A 67 42.69 26.14 30.00
N LEU A 68 42.86 25.64 28.78
CA LEU A 68 44.07 25.82 27.96
C LEU A 68 43.71 26.45 26.62
N CYS A 69 44.48 27.45 26.18
CA CYS A 69 44.28 28.06 24.86
C CYS A 69 44.75 27.14 23.72
N ALA A 70 44.26 27.39 22.50
CA ALA A 70 44.54 26.58 21.32
C ALA A 70 46.04 26.43 20.99
N ASP A 71 46.90 27.36 21.40
CA ASP A 71 48.32 27.35 21.06
C ASP A 71 49.11 26.20 21.69
N HIS A 72 48.60 25.58 22.77
CA HIS A 72 49.25 24.43 23.41
C HIS A 72 49.02 23.08 22.70
N PHE A 73 48.32 23.10 21.55
CA PHE A 73 47.96 21.92 20.77
C PHE A 73 48.46 22.04 19.33
N GLU A 74 49.00 20.93 18.81
CA GLU A 74 49.42 20.80 17.41
C GLU A 74 48.22 20.94 16.45
N VAL A 75 48.48 21.41 15.22
CA VAL A 75 47.46 21.56 14.17
C VAL A 75 46.77 20.22 13.83
N SER A 76 47.51 19.11 13.93
CA SER A 76 47.06 17.71 13.79
C SER A 76 45.94 17.31 14.79
N GLN A 77 45.85 17.99 15.93
CA GLN A 77 44.95 17.66 17.03
C GLN A 77 43.60 18.38 16.94
N PHE A 78 43.34 19.14 15.88
CA PHE A 78 42.07 19.82 15.65
C PHE A 78 41.21 19.11 14.59
N MET A 79 39.91 18.95 14.89
CA MET A 79 38.89 18.53 13.92
C MET A 79 38.76 19.52 12.75
N ASN A 80 39.15 20.78 12.97
CA ASN A 80 39.25 21.80 11.93
C ASN A 80 40.61 22.51 12.06
N PRO A 81 41.62 22.12 11.28
CA PRO A 81 42.96 22.72 11.29
C PRO A 81 42.98 24.23 11.04
N ALA A 82 42.09 24.75 10.18
CA ALA A 82 42.05 26.16 9.79
C ALA A 82 41.45 27.07 10.87
N LEU A 83 40.47 26.58 11.65
CA LEU A 83 39.79 27.37 12.69
C LEU A 83 40.31 27.10 14.11
N ARG A 84 41.07 26.02 14.33
CA ARG A 84 41.59 25.56 15.65
C ARG A 84 40.55 25.60 16.78
N ASN A 85 39.27 25.40 16.46
CA ASN A 85 38.14 25.66 17.36
C ASN A 85 37.55 24.40 18.04
N LYS A 86 37.98 23.21 17.61
CA LYS A 86 37.52 21.95 18.19
C LYS A 86 38.63 20.90 18.13
N LEU A 87 39.07 20.45 19.30
CA LEU A 87 40.04 19.36 19.44
C LEU A 87 39.43 17.99 19.06
N ILE A 88 40.25 17.09 18.52
CA ILE A 88 39.92 15.67 18.35
C ILE A 88 39.76 15.00 19.72
N HIS A 89 39.13 13.81 19.76
CA HIS A 89 38.87 13.12 21.03
C HIS A 89 40.15 12.86 21.82
N CYS A 90 41.18 12.30 21.18
CA CYS A 90 42.47 11.93 21.77
C CYS A 90 43.49 13.08 21.91
N ALA A 91 43.08 14.35 21.76
CA ALA A 91 44.01 15.48 21.85
C ALA A 91 44.66 15.60 23.26
N VAL A 92 45.98 15.86 23.27
CA VAL A 92 46.80 16.07 24.47
C VAL A 92 47.71 17.27 24.21
N PRO A 93 47.73 18.29 25.07
CA PRO A 93 48.57 19.46 24.86
C PRO A 93 50.04 19.05 24.95
N THR A 94 50.83 19.53 24.02
CA THR A 94 52.23 19.13 23.81
C THR A 94 53.13 20.31 23.48
N VAL A 95 52.55 21.45 23.10
CA VAL A 95 53.28 22.67 22.73
C VAL A 95 53.41 23.55 23.97
N PHE A 96 54.56 23.45 24.65
CA PHE A 96 54.93 24.23 25.82
C PHE A 96 56.37 24.72 25.68
N ASP A 97 56.63 25.95 26.15
CA ASP A 97 57.94 26.58 26.14
C ASP A 97 58.66 26.29 27.46
N ILE A 98 59.17 25.05 27.59
CA ILE A 98 59.78 24.49 28.81
C ILE A 98 60.92 23.50 28.48
N PRO A 99 61.91 23.31 29.39
CA PRO A 99 62.86 22.21 29.28
C PRO A 99 62.17 20.84 29.28
N ASN A 100 62.66 19.93 28.43
CA ASN A 100 62.05 18.60 28.20
C ASN A 100 60.56 18.67 27.82
N LYS A 101 60.27 19.26 26.64
CA LYS A 101 58.92 19.31 26.04
C LYS A 101 58.30 17.91 25.84
N PRO A 102 56.98 17.75 25.98
CA PRO A 102 56.30 16.49 25.64
C PRO A 102 56.54 16.06 24.18
N PRO A 103 56.65 14.75 23.88
CA PRO A 103 56.84 14.27 22.52
C PRO A 103 55.64 14.56 21.62
N SER A 104 55.92 14.89 20.36
CA SER A 104 54.91 15.18 19.33
C SER A 104 54.07 13.95 19.01
N VAL A 105 52.77 14.14 18.73
CA VAL A 105 51.77 13.06 18.58
C VAL A 105 51.39 12.82 17.11
N THR A 106 52.25 13.24 16.16
CA THR A 106 51.98 13.10 14.71
C THR A 106 51.83 11.62 14.28
N PRO A 107 50.63 11.17 13.82
CA PRO A 107 50.46 9.81 13.36
C PRO A 107 50.98 9.67 11.92
N ARG A 108 52.00 8.83 11.69
CA ARG A 108 52.37 8.41 10.34
C ARG A 108 51.31 7.45 9.78
N ARG A 109 50.34 7.96 9.02
CA ARG A 109 49.44 7.11 8.21
C ARG A 109 49.14 7.77 6.85
N PRO A 110 49.41 7.10 5.72
CA PRO A 110 49.09 7.64 4.40
C PRO A 110 47.56 7.74 4.21
N PRO A 111 47.07 8.71 3.40
CA PRO A 111 45.65 8.93 3.21
C PRO A 111 44.98 7.78 2.43
N PRO A 112 43.71 7.45 2.71
CA PRO A 112 42.97 6.42 1.98
C PRO A 112 42.71 6.85 0.53
N LYS A 113 42.84 5.91 -0.42
CA LYS A 113 42.55 6.15 -1.85
C LYS A 113 41.09 6.62 -2.02
N LYS A 114 40.91 7.77 -2.69
CA LYS A 114 39.58 8.28 -3.05
C LYS A 114 38.88 7.32 -4.01
N ARG A 115 37.65 6.89 -3.69
CA ARG A 115 36.73 6.29 -4.66
C ARG A 115 35.89 7.41 -5.27
N TYR A 116 35.92 7.55 -6.59
CA TYR A 116 35.08 8.50 -7.32
C TYR A 116 33.67 7.92 -7.49
N ILE A 117 32.66 8.77 -7.43
CA ILE A 117 31.32 8.51 -7.99
C ILE A 117 31.06 9.67 -8.95
N PRO A 118 30.83 9.44 -10.25
CA PRO A 118 30.53 10.51 -11.17
C PRO A 118 29.09 11.00 -10.95
N ILE A 119 28.94 12.29 -10.67
CA ILE A 119 27.67 12.99 -10.85
C ILE A 119 27.91 14.01 -11.96
N SER A 120 27.51 13.63 -13.17
CA SER A 120 27.40 14.53 -14.30
C SER A 120 26.10 15.31 -14.19
N SER A 121 26.18 16.62 -13.98
CA SER A 121 25.06 17.53 -14.25
C SER A 121 25.56 18.93 -14.59
N VAL A 122 25.42 19.26 -15.88
CA VAL A 122 25.00 20.56 -16.42
C VAL A 122 25.80 21.81 -16.00
N HIS A 123 26.42 22.45 -17.01
CA HIS A 123 27.03 23.78 -16.90
C HIS A 123 26.05 24.85 -16.42
N PHE A 124 26.55 25.82 -15.65
CA PHE A 124 26.31 27.23 -15.94
C PHE A 124 27.58 28.05 -15.69
N ILE A 125 28.19 28.43 -16.80
CA ILE A 125 29.06 29.59 -17.09
C ILE A 125 29.94 30.14 -15.96
N SER A 126 31.25 29.97 -16.16
CA SER A 126 32.35 30.65 -15.49
C SER A 126 32.63 32.03 -16.07
N GLU A 127 32.97 33.01 -15.22
CA GLU A 127 33.96 34.01 -15.56
C GLU A 127 35.33 33.50 -15.10
N GLU A 128 36.26 33.31 -16.03
CA GLU A 128 37.66 33.01 -15.70
C GLU A 128 38.42 34.28 -15.27
N PRO A 129 39.57 34.12 -14.59
CA PRO A 129 40.79 34.27 -15.39
C PRO A 129 41.79 33.10 -15.24
N ILE A 130 42.07 32.49 -16.39
CA ILE A 130 43.39 32.41 -17.04
C ILE A 130 44.51 31.64 -16.31
N HIS A 131 44.93 30.57 -16.99
CA HIS A 131 46.12 29.76 -16.72
C HIS A 131 47.45 30.52 -16.89
N ALA A 132 48.43 30.16 -16.05
CA ALA A 132 49.86 30.08 -16.37
C ALA A 132 50.51 29.13 -15.34
N GLU A 133 50.68 27.85 -15.66
CA GLU A 133 51.88 27.26 -16.29
C GLU A 133 53.13 27.21 -15.40
N LYS A 134 53.78 26.04 -15.42
CA LYS A 134 55.07 25.79 -14.75
C LYS A 134 56.19 25.98 -15.76
N SER A 135 57.18 26.80 -15.44
CA SER A 135 58.52 26.70 -16.03
C SER A 135 59.60 27.06 -14.99
N GLN A 136 60.86 26.89 -15.35
CA GLN A 136 61.93 26.51 -14.42
C GLN A 136 62.76 27.68 -13.87
N SER A 137 63.35 27.44 -12.71
CA SER A 137 64.60 28.03 -12.18
C SER A 137 64.58 29.46 -11.58
N ALA A 138 65.60 29.68 -10.74
CA ALA A 138 66.13 30.95 -10.20
C ALA A 138 65.52 31.60 -8.92
N LYS A 139 66.37 31.56 -7.87
CA LYS A 139 66.64 32.58 -6.83
C LYS A 139 65.75 32.61 -5.54
N PRO A 140 66.37 32.91 -4.38
CA PRO A 140 65.71 32.85 -3.07
C PRO A 140 64.72 33.98 -2.86
N ALA A 141 63.73 33.75 -1.99
CA ALA A 141 62.70 34.72 -1.67
C ALA A 141 63.29 36.01 -1.08
N ARG A 142 63.17 37.13 -1.80
CA ARG A 142 63.43 38.47 -1.24
C ARG A 142 62.51 38.69 -0.04
N GLU A 143 63.11 38.96 1.12
CA GLU A 143 62.36 39.34 2.32
C GLU A 143 61.44 40.53 2.03
N LEU A 144 60.19 40.47 2.50
CA LEU A 144 59.27 41.59 2.35
C LEU A 144 59.71 42.73 3.27
N THR A 145 60.15 43.83 2.68
CA THR A 145 60.54 45.05 3.40
C THR A 145 59.50 45.45 4.46
N PRO A 146 59.90 45.99 5.62
CA PRO A 146 59.00 46.30 6.74
C PRO A 146 57.78 47.14 6.33
N LYS A 147 57.94 48.09 5.40
CA LYS A 147 56.84 48.89 4.82
C LYS A 147 55.77 48.02 4.16
N LYS A 148 56.11 46.98 3.39
CA LYS A 148 55.12 46.09 2.74
C LYS A 148 54.39 45.20 3.75
N VAL A 149 55.06 44.77 4.83
CA VAL A 149 54.43 44.03 5.93
C VAL A 149 53.46 44.93 6.71
N ALA A 150 53.86 46.17 7.01
CA ALA A 150 53.00 47.16 7.65
C ALA A 150 51.76 47.50 6.80
N LEU A 151 51.92 47.64 5.48
CA LEU A 151 50.81 47.90 4.56
C LEU A 151 49.81 46.73 4.51
N ARG A 152 50.29 45.47 4.50
CA ARG A 152 49.43 44.28 4.61
C ARG A 152 48.69 44.22 5.95
N LYS A 153 49.31 44.62 7.06
CA LYS A 153 48.64 44.73 8.37
C LYS A 153 47.54 45.81 8.35
N LYS A 154 47.79 46.99 7.78
CA LYS A 154 46.78 48.04 7.59
C LYS A 154 45.61 47.56 6.72
N LEU A 155 45.89 46.91 5.59
CA LEU A 155 44.86 46.34 4.69
C LEU A 155 44.00 45.28 5.40
N HIS A 156 44.60 44.42 6.22
CA HIS A 156 43.87 43.42 7.02
C HIS A 156 42.98 44.09 8.08
N SER A 157 43.48 45.12 8.77
CA SER A 157 42.70 45.89 9.75
C SER A 157 41.51 46.60 9.11
N ALA A 158 41.71 47.28 7.98
CA ALA A 158 40.64 47.92 7.21
C ALA A 158 39.57 46.92 6.75
N ARG A 159 39.97 45.74 6.26
CA ARG A 159 39.04 44.66 5.90
C ARG A 159 38.23 44.13 7.10
N GLN A 160 38.83 44.01 8.28
CA GLN A 160 38.08 43.66 9.50
C GLN A 160 37.07 44.76 9.88
N GLN A 161 37.45 46.03 9.76
CA GLN A 161 36.61 47.16 10.12
C GLN A 161 35.39 47.28 9.18
N LEU A 162 35.60 47.07 7.88
CA LEU A 162 34.54 47.03 6.86
C LEU A 162 33.57 45.85 7.09
N TYR A 163 34.08 44.67 7.48
CA TYR A 163 33.24 43.54 7.88
C TYR A 163 32.41 43.83 9.15
N ARG A 164 32.98 44.51 10.16
CA ARG A 164 32.22 44.94 11.35
C ARG A 164 31.10 45.90 11.00
N LEU A 165 31.37 46.91 10.15
CA LEU A 165 30.37 47.88 9.71
C LEU A 165 29.23 47.23 8.92
N LYS A 166 29.51 46.30 7.99
CA LYS A 166 28.46 45.51 7.31
C LYS A 166 27.58 44.76 8.30
N LYS A 167 28.17 44.11 9.31
CA LYS A 167 27.44 43.35 10.32
C LYS A 167 26.65 44.21 11.32
N ILE A 168 26.94 45.51 11.40
CA ILE A 168 26.16 46.50 12.15
C ILE A 168 25.01 47.02 11.27
N SER A 169 25.27 47.33 10.00
CA SER A 169 24.25 47.68 9.01
C SER A 169 23.16 46.60 8.88
N GLU A 170 23.54 45.32 8.77
CA GLU A 170 22.62 44.16 8.76
C GLU A 170 21.76 44.04 10.04
N LYS A 171 22.15 44.68 11.15
CA LYS A 171 21.40 44.70 12.41
C LYS A 171 20.54 45.94 12.59
N LEU A 172 20.95 47.07 12.00
CA LEU A 172 20.23 48.34 12.06
C LEU A 172 19.11 48.43 11.01
N HIS A 173 19.24 47.70 9.89
CA HIS A 173 18.18 47.51 8.91
C HIS A 173 17.77 46.02 8.84
N PRO A 174 17.08 45.48 9.86
CA PRO A 174 16.36 44.24 9.67
C PRO A 174 15.29 44.49 8.59
N ALA A 175 15.42 43.86 7.42
CA ALA A 175 14.44 44.01 6.36
C ALA A 175 13.04 43.70 6.90
N GLU A 176 12.12 44.67 6.80
CA GLU A 176 10.72 44.53 7.19
C GLU A 176 10.04 43.51 6.28
N LYS A 177 10.15 42.24 6.65
CA LYS A 177 9.38 41.19 6.00
C LYS A 177 7.92 41.36 6.43
N PRO A 178 6.97 41.48 5.51
CA PRO A 178 5.56 41.54 5.86
C PRO A 178 5.22 40.31 6.71
N LYS A 179 4.73 40.55 7.93
CA LYS A 179 4.27 39.48 8.83
C LYS A 179 2.86 39.05 8.41
N VAL A 180 2.77 38.42 7.24
CA VAL A 180 1.57 37.66 6.86
C VAL A 180 1.32 36.61 7.96
N SER A 181 0.13 36.57 8.53
CA SER A 181 -0.16 35.65 9.63
C SER A 181 -0.27 34.21 9.14
N LEU A 182 -0.10 33.25 10.06
CA LEU A 182 -0.32 31.83 9.73
C LEU A 182 -1.80 31.53 9.41
N GLN A 183 -2.74 32.41 9.80
CA GLN A 183 -4.17 32.27 9.46
C GLN A 183 -4.42 32.73 8.02
N GLU A 184 -3.95 33.93 7.63
CA GLU A 184 -4.03 34.41 6.24
C GLU A 184 -3.42 33.41 5.24
N ILE A 185 -2.25 32.84 5.58
CA ILE A 185 -1.61 31.80 4.75
C ILE A 185 -2.50 30.54 4.66
N ASN A 186 -3.15 30.14 5.75
CA ASN A 186 -4.03 28.98 5.76
C ASN A 186 -5.27 29.19 4.92
N GLU A 187 -5.89 30.37 5.02
CA GLU A 187 -7.09 30.76 4.27
C GLU A 187 -6.80 30.71 2.75
N ILE A 188 -5.79 31.44 2.28
CA ILE A 188 -5.37 31.45 0.87
C ILE A 188 -5.02 30.05 0.35
N LEU A 189 -4.30 29.25 1.14
CA LEU A 189 -3.92 27.89 0.74
C LEU A 189 -5.10 26.91 0.77
N SER A 190 -6.12 27.13 1.62
CA SER A 190 -7.28 26.23 1.74
C SER A 190 -8.19 26.25 0.50
N GLU A 191 -8.24 27.38 -0.22
CA GLU A 191 -8.91 27.49 -1.51
C GLU A 191 -8.27 26.59 -2.59
N HIS A 192 -6.95 26.36 -2.48
CA HIS A 192 -6.12 25.72 -3.51
C HIS A 192 -5.68 24.29 -3.14
N LEU A 193 -5.61 23.96 -1.85
CA LEU A 193 -5.11 22.70 -1.31
C LEU A 193 -6.15 22.10 -0.33
N LYS A 194 -6.52 20.84 -0.57
CA LYS A 194 -7.49 20.12 0.28
C LYS A 194 -6.83 19.06 1.17
N ASP A 195 -7.51 18.76 2.27
CA ASP A 195 -7.23 17.66 3.20
C ASP A 195 -5.77 17.59 3.68
N LYS A 196 -5.22 16.38 3.74
CA LYS A 196 -3.86 16.03 4.16
C LYS A 196 -2.75 16.77 3.38
N THR A 197 -3.06 17.37 2.22
CA THR A 197 -2.11 18.18 1.45
C THR A 197 -1.92 19.55 2.09
N LEU A 198 -3.03 20.18 2.50
CA LEU A 198 -2.99 21.44 3.27
C LEU A 198 -2.29 21.21 4.62
N ASP A 199 -2.68 20.16 5.36
CA ASP A 199 -1.99 19.75 6.60
C ASP A 199 -0.48 19.64 6.41
N PHE A 200 -0.04 18.95 5.35
CA PHE A 200 1.38 18.75 5.06
C PHE A 200 2.11 20.08 4.84
N VAL A 201 1.56 20.94 3.98
CA VAL A 201 2.15 22.23 3.62
C VAL A 201 2.17 23.18 4.82
N MET A 202 1.08 23.27 5.58
CA MET A 202 1.00 24.06 6.80
C MET A 202 1.98 23.56 7.87
N THR A 203 2.18 22.24 7.98
CA THR A 203 3.24 21.65 8.82
C THR A 203 4.62 22.10 8.36
N GLN A 204 4.90 22.09 7.05
CA GLN A 204 6.19 22.55 6.52
C GLN A 204 6.43 24.03 6.84
N ILE A 205 5.45 24.89 6.60
CA ILE A 205 5.53 26.34 6.86
C ILE A 205 5.75 26.61 8.36
N ARG A 206 4.93 26.00 9.24
CA ARG A 206 5.05 26.12 10.70
C ARG A 206 6.40 25.65 11.25
N MET A 207 7.03 24.67 10.59
CA MET A 207 8.33 24.11 10.98
C MET A 207 9.54 24.70 10.24
N ALA A 208 9.34 25.51 9.19
CA ALA A 208 10.42 26.07 8.37
C ALA A 208 11.34 27.00 9.18
N SER A 209 10.74 27.88 10.00
CA SER A 209 11.43 28.85 10.85
C SER A 209 11.99 28.27 12.15
N LYS A 210 11.71 27.00 12.47
CA LYS A 210 12.10 26.39 13.75
C LYS A 210 13.48 25.71 13.66
N SER A 211 14.26 25.85 14.72
CA SER A 211 15.54 25.15 14.86
C SER A 211 15.31 23.63 15.01
N LYS A 212 16.35 22.82 14.73
CA LYS A 212 16.28 21.35 14.84
C LYS A 212 15.79 20.85 16.21
N TYR A 213 16.03 21.61 17.28
CA TYR A 213 15.64 21.28 18.65
C TYR A 213 14.26 21.87 19.06
N GLY A 214 13.77 22.86 18.31
CA GLY A 214 12.49 23.54 18.53
C GLY A 214 11.30 22.92 17.78
N LEU A 215 11.48 21.79 17.10
CA LEU A 215 10.40 21.08 16.41
C LEU A 215 9.44 20.45 17.45
N ARG A 216 8.14 20.65 17.23
CA ARG A 216 7.04 20.10 18.03
C ARG A 216 5.93 19.66 17.07
N TRP A 217 5.40 18.45 17.27
CA TRP A 217 4.51 17.80 16.33
C TRP A 217 3.12 17.63 16.94
N SER A 218 2.08 18.08 16.25
CA SER A 218 0.69 17.83 16.65
C SER A 218 0.29 16.36 16.42
N CYS A 219 -0.87 15.96 16.93
CA CYS A 219 -1.45 14.65 16.62
C CYS A 219 -1.74 14.48 15.12
N THR A 220 -2.15 15.57 14.43
CA THR A 220 -2.34 15.58 12.97
C THR A 220 -1.03 15.35 12.21
N ASP A 221 0.05 16.06 12.56
CA ASP A 221 1.39 15.84 11.98
C ASP A 221 1.85 14.38 12.13
N LYS A 222 1.69 13.83 13.34
CA LYS A 222 2.07 12.46 13.69
C LYS A 222 1.25 11.43 12.91
N SER A 223 -0.07 11.63 12.79
CA SER A 223 -1.00 10.78 12.04
C SER A 223 -0.65 10.72 10.55
N LEU A 224 -0.43 11.89 9.94
CA LEU A 224 -0.02 12.02 8.55
C LEU A 224 1.35 11.36 8.30
N ALA A 225 2.32 11.64 9.18
CA ALA A 225 3.65 11.06 9.11
C ALA A 225 3.67 9.54 9.33
N LEU A 226 2.82 9.00 10.21
CA LEU A 226 2.63 7.56 10.38
C LEU A 226 2.05 6.92 9.12
N SER A 227 1.05 7.55 8.49
CA SER A 227 0.51 7.07 7.21
C SER A 227 1.60 6.95 6.14
N PHE A 228 2.46 7.96 5.99
CA PHE A 228 3.61 7.89 5.06
C PHE A 228 4.64 6.83 5.47
N TYR A 229 4.94 6.71 6.77
CA TYR A 229 5.88 5.72 7.29
C TYR A 229 5.38 4.28 7.09
N HIS A 230 4.10 4.00 7.31
CA HIS A 230 3.51 2.69 7.11
C HIS A 230 3.30 2.33 5.64
N ALA A 231 2.97 3.30 4.78
CA ALA A 231 2.91 3.10 3.34
C ALA A 231 4.28 2.71 2.76
N SER A 232 5.37 3.36 3.20
CA SER A 232 6.74 2.92 2.89
C SER A 232 7.79 3.51 3.83
N PRO A 233 8.36 2.70 4.75
CA PRO A 233 9.46 3.14 5.62
C PRO A 233 10.72 3.56 4.85
N LYS A 234 10.87 3.15 3.58
CA LYS A 234 11.98 3.55 2.72
C LYS A 234 11.74 4.96 2.16
N ILE A 235 10.55 5.22 1.63
CA ILE A 235 10.17 6.53 1.09
C ILE A 235 10.09 7.55 2.23
N TYR A 236 9.54 7.20 3.39
CA TYR A 236 9.51 8.10 4.56
C TYR A 236 10.89 8.58 4.98
N ARG A 237 11.90 7.70 5.01
CA ARG A 237 13.30 8.06 5.33
C ARG A 237 13.99 8.90 4.23
N LEU A 238 13.45 8.91 3.01
CA LEU A 238 13.87 9.83 1.95
C LEU A 238 13.18 11.18 2.12
N LEU A 239 11.85 11.19 2.28
CA LEU A 239 11.06 12.39 2.53
C LEU A 239 11.52 13.14 3.78
N SER A 240 11.89 12.44 4.87
CA SER A 240 12.39 13.07 6.10
C SER A 240 13.80 13.69 5.97
N LYS A 241 14.44 13.58 4.80
CA LYS A 241 15.66 14.35 4.45
C LYS A 241 15.34 15.62 3.65
N LEU A 242 14.21 15.62 2.95
CA LEU A 242 13.76 16.72 2.08
C LEU A 242 12.81 17.67 2.83
N PHE A 243 11.98 17.12 3.72
CA PHE A 243 10.90 17.79 4.43
C PHE A 243 11.07 17.71 5.95
N ARG A 244 10.48 18.67 6.66
CA ARG A 244 10.30 18.65 8.11
C ARG A 244 9.24 17.60 8.46
N LEU A 245 9.70 16.42 8.84
CA LEU A 245 8.87 15.31 9.31
C LEU A 245 9.33 14.80 10.69
N PRO A 246 8.43 14.21 11.51
CA PRO A 246 8.80 13.59 12.78
C PRO A 246 9.89 12.51 12.64
N SER A 247 10.64 12.29 13.72
CA SER A 247 11.59 11.18 13.75
C SER A 247 10.86 9.83 13.81
N VAL A 248 11.47 8.76 13.25
CA VAL A 248 10.90 7.41 13.36
C VAL A 248 10.73 6.97 14.83
N SER A 249 11.58 7.45 15.74
CA SER A 249 11.43 7.24 17.18
C SER A 249 10.15 7.90 17.71
N THR A 250 9.91 9.17 17.37
CA THR A 250 8.69 9.91 17.72
C THR A 250 7.43 9.26 17.18
N LEU A 251 7.48 8.67 15.99
CA LEU A 251 6.36 7.92 15.42
C LEU A 251 6.09 6.62 16.20
N ARG A 252 7.14 5.87 16.56
CA ARG A 252 7.02 4.64 17.37
C ARG A 252 6.48 4.91 18.77
N GLU A 253 6.97 5.98 19.41
CA GLU A 253 6.48 6.49 20.69
C GLU A 253 5.02 6.94 20.60
N SER A 254 4.62 7.58 19.50
CA SER A 254 3.21 7.96 19.27
C SER A 254 2.29 6.75 19.01
N MET A 255 2.85 5.60 18.61
CA MET A 255 2.12 4.32 18.52
C MET A 255 2.11 3.54 19.85
N SER A 256 3.00 3.85 20.82
CA SER A 256 3.10 3.04 22.05
C SER A 256 1.92 3.21 23.01
N SER A 257 1.05 4.19 22.76
CA SER A 257 -0.25 4.35 23.44
C SER A 257 -1.28 3.30 23.04
N LEU A 258 -1.18 2.71 21.84
CA LEU A 258 -2.11 1.70 21.33
C LEU A 258 -1.55 0.28 21.55
N ASP A 259 -1.28 -0.10 22.80
CA ASP A 259 -0.65 -1.39 23.12
C ASP A 259 -1.62 -2.56 22.95
N LEU A 260 -1.57 -3.20 21.78
CA LEU A 260 -2.40 -4.36 21.46
C LEU A 260 -1.90 -5.63 22.15
N LYS A 261 -2.78 -6.22 22.96
CA LYS A 261 -2.60 -7.53 23.61
C LYS A 261 -3.63 -8.52 23.07
N PRO A 262 -3.39 -9.84 23.17
CA PRO A 262 -4.42 -10.85 22.91
C PRO A 262 -5.70 -10.56 23.72
N GLY A 263 -6.84 -10.96 23.18
CA GLY A 263 -8.18 -10.63 23.68
C GLY A 263 -8.85 -9.50 22.88
N PHE A 264 -9.95 -8.99 23.42
CA PHE A 264 -10.65 -7.80 22.92
C PHE A 264 -10.06 -6.55 23.59
N SER A 265 -9.78 -5.50 22.81
CA SER A 265 -9.04 -4.34 23.30
C SER A 265 -9.97 -3.29 23.92
N PRO A 266 -9.88 -3.01 25.24
CA PRO A 266 -10.75 -2.04 25.89
C PRO A 266 -10.62 -0.63 25.29
N SER A 267 -9.40 -0.25 24.89
CA SER A 267 -9.15 1.05 24.24
C SER A 267 -9.83 1.18 22.87
N ILE A 268 -10.01 0.09 22.13
CA ILE A 268 -10.75 0.09 20.86
C ILE A 268 -12.26 0.10 21.13
N LEU A 269 -12.73 -0.68 22.11
CA LEU A 269 -14.14 -0.72 22.50
C LEU A 269 -14.62 0.64 23.01
N GLU A 270 -13.85 1.33 23.86
CA GLU A 270 -14.22 2.67 24.35
C GLU A 270 -14.18 3.72 23.22
N ALA A 271 -13.23 3.63 22.28
CA ALA A 271 -13.22 4.47 21.08
C ALA A 271 -14.43 4.19 20.15
N LEU A 272 -14.86 2.93 20.03
CA LEU A 272 -16.09 2.57 19.31
C LEU A 272 -17.31 3.16 20.02
N LYS A 273 -17.37 3.09 21.35
CA LYS A 273 -18.47 3.64 22.17
C LYS A 273 -18.61 5.15 22.03
N VAL A 274 -17.50 5.88 21.91
CA VAL A 274 -17.51 7.31 21.56
C VAL A 274 -18.06 7.52 20.14
N LYS A 275 -17.65 6.69 19.16
CA LYS A 275 -18.14 6.83 17.78
C LYS A 275 -19.63 6.47 17.63
N VAL A 276 -20.12 5.43 18.30
CA VAL A 276 -21.51 4.96 18.30
C VAL A 276 -22.48 6.04 18.76
N LYS A 277 -22.10 6.88 19.73
CA LYS A 277 -22.89 8.05 20.15
C LYS A 277 -23.16 9.08 19.02
N SER A 278 -22.36 9.05 17.95
CA SER A 278 -22.52 9.90 16.76
C SER A 278 -23.13 9.17 15.55
N MET A 279 -23.43 7.88 15.67
CA MET A 279 -24.01 7.05 14.62
C MET A 279 -25.53 7.04 14.75
N THR A 280 -26.21 7.06 13.60
CA THR A 280 -27.65 6.80 13.53
C THR A 280 -27.98 5.33 13.89
N PRO A 281 -29.23 5.02 14.30
CA PRO A 281 -29.63 3.64 14.60
C PRO A 281 -29.32 2.66 13.45
N ASP A 282 -29.53 3.10 12.21
CA ASP A 282 -29.22 2.33 11.00
C ASP A 282 -27.73 2.01 10.90
N GLU A 283 -26.83 2.98 11.18
CA GLU A 283 -25.37 2.82 11.10
C GLU A 283 -24.79 1.90 12.19
N ASN A 284 -25.48 1.77 13.33
CA ASN A 284 -25.12 0.89 14.44
C ASN A 284 -25.37 -0.60 14.16
N LEU A 285 -26.18 -0.92 13.12
CA LEU A 285 -26.41 -2.30 12.68
C LEU A 285 -25.13 -2.88 12.09
N CYS A 286 -24.65 -3.97 12.67
CA CYS A 286 -23.38 -4.58 12.30
C CYS A 286 -23.41 -6.12 12.30
N THR A 287 -22.30 -6.70 11.87
CA THR A 287 -22.02 -8.13 11.87
C THR A 287 -20.68 -8.40 12.53
N LEU A 288 -20.59 -9.52 13.24
CA LEU A 288 -19.34 -10.04 13.79
C LEU A 288 -18.73 -10.99 12.76
N VAL A 289 -17.56 -10.63 12.23
CA VAL A 289 -16.78 -11.48 11.31
C VAL A 289 -15.53 -11.97 12.04
N PHE A 290 -15.25 -13.27 11.98
CA PHE A 290 -13.99 -13.82 12.46
C PHE A 290 -13.42 -14.85 11.49
N ASP A 291 -12.08 -14.95 11.47
CA ASP A 291 -11.33 -15.91 10.66
C ASP A 291 -9.92 -16.09 11.26
N GLU A 292 -9.20 -17.11 10.83
CA GLU A 292 -7.86 -17.45 11.28
C GLU A 292 -6.81 -17.24 10.18
N MET A 293 -5.65 -16.67 10.54
CA MET A 293 -4.49 -16.69 9.66
C MET A 293 -3.31 -17.45 10.27
N SER A 294 -2.72 -18.35 9.47
CA SER A 294 -1.46 -18.98 9.85
C SER A 294 -0.32 -17.95 9.90
N ILE A 295 0.44 -18.03 10.99
CA ILE A 295 1.60 -17.20 11.35
C ILE A 295 2.84 -18.08 11.59
N LYS A 296 4.02 -17.48 11.55
CA LYS A 296 5.29 -18.16 11.82
C LYS A 296 5.43 -18.43 13.33
N LYS A 297 5.63 -19.70 13.69
CA LYS A 297 6.10 -20.11 15.04
C LYS A 297 7.39 -19.38 15.39
N ALA A 298 7.34 -18.57 16.44
CA ALA A 298 8.49 -17.89 17.04
C ALA A 298 8.14 -17.43 18.46
N VAL A 299 9.11 -17.50 19.37
CA VAL A 299 9.00 -16.93 20.72
C VAL A 299 9.94 -15.73 20.87
N CYS A 300 9.52 -14.73 21.65
CA CYS A 300 10.36 -13.60 22.01
C CYS A 300 10.02 -13.11 23.42
N TYR A 301 11.03 -12.73 24.19
CA TYR A 301 10.85 -12.07 25.47
C TYR A 301 10.52 -10.59 25.25
N ASP A 302 9.52 -10.09 25.96
CA ASP A 302 9.13 -8.69 26.00
C ASP A 302 9.46 -8.10 27.39
N PRO A 303 10.57 -7.38 27.54
CA PRO A 303 10.99 -6.81 28.82
C PRO A 303 10.03 -5.74 29.36
N LYS A 304 9.16 -5.15 28.54
CA LYS A 304 8.21 -4.10 29.00
C LYS A 304 7.11 -4.69 29.89
N HIS A 305 6.72 -5.94 29.64
CA HIS A 305 5.63 -6.62 30.32
C HIS A 305 6.08 -7.91 31.02
N ASP A 306 7.39 -8.12 31.12
CA ASP A 306 8.04 -9.32 31.66
C ASP A 306 7.39 -10.63 31.20
N VAL A 307 7.22 -10.78 29.88
CA VAL A 307 6.48 -11.92 29.31
C VAL A 307 7.15 -12.50 28.08
N VAL A 308 7.20 -13.83 28.00
CA VAL A 308 7.53 -14.52 26.74
C VAL A 308 6.28 -14.55 25.86
N ARG A 309 6.32 -13.79 24.78
CA ARG A 309 5.37 -13.83 23.66
C ARG A 309 5.72 -15.00 22.73
N GLY A 310 4.75 -15.48 21.95
CA GLY A 310 4.95 -16.58 20.98
C GLY A 310 4.17 -17.86 21.29
N PHE A 311 3.61 -17.96 22.49
CA PHE A 311 2.76 -19.05 22.92
C PHE A 311 1.28 -18.80 22.59
N GLU A 312 0.51 -19.87 22.66
CA GLU A 312 -0.95 -19.85 22.65
C GLU A 312 -1.50 -19.01 23.81
N ASP A 313 -2.39 -18.08 23.49
CA ASP A 313 -2.80 -16.97 24.34
C ASP A 313 -4.23 -16.55 23.98
N TYR A 314 -5.17 -16.94 24.83
CA TYR A 314 -6.60 -16.61 24.73
C TYR A 314 -6.98 -15.51 25.74
N ALA A 315 -6.02 -14.66 26.13
CA ALA A 315 -6.20 -13.60 27.12
C ALA A 315 -6.70 -14.13 28.48
N HIS A 316 -7.86 -13.64 28.95
CA HIS A 316 -8.45 -14.05 30.23
C HIS A 316 -8.93 -15.51 30.24
N LEU A 317 -9.10 -16.16 29.07
CA LEU A 317 -9.37 -17.59 28.97
C LEU A 317 -8.10 -18.46 29.14
N GLY A 318 -6.94 -17.82 29.32
CA GLY A 318 -5.69 -18.47 29.69
C GLY A 318 -4.66 -18.58 28.56
N ARG A 319 -3.47 -19.03 28.95
CA ARG A 319 -2.29 -19.23 28.08
C ARG A 319 -1.81 -20.67 28.23
N SER A 320 -1.22 -21.24 27.19
CA SER A 320 -0.71 -22.62 27.23
C SER A 320 0.75 -22.71 26.77
N ARG A 321 1.41 -23.83 27.05
CA ARG A 321 2.81 -24.08 26.65
C ARG A 321 3.01 -24.33 25.14
N TYR A 322 1.94 -24.37 24.35
CA TYR A 322 2.05 -24.66 22.92
C TYR A 322 2.44 -23.41 22.13
N ILE A 323 3.43 -23.52 21.24
CA ILE A 323 3.90 -22.41 20.42
C ILE A 323 2.86 -22.12 19.34
N ALA A 324 2.30 -20.91 19.35
CA ALA A 324 1.25 -20.50 18.44
C ALA A 324 1.73 -20.44 16.98
N ASN A 325 0.84 -20.84 16.08
CA ASN A 325 1.04 -20.83 14.64
C ASN A 325 -0.19 -20.32 13.86
N HIS A 326 -1.25 -19.90 14.57
CA HIS A 326 -2.40 -19.20 14.02
C HIS A 326 -2.72 -17.98 14.88
N ALA A 327 -3.30 -16.96 14.24
CA ALA A 327 -3.94 -15.83 14.88
C ALA A 327 -5.40 -15.76 14.43
N CYS A 328 -6.33 -15.88 15.37
CA CYS A 328 -7.76 -15.69 15.13
C CYS A 328 -8.11 -14.22 15.40
N VAL A 329 -8.80 -13.56 14.48
CA VAL A 329 -9.11 -12.12 14.56
C VAL A 329 -10.62 -11.90 14.51
N PHE A 330 -11.11 -10.97 15.33
CA PHE A 330 -12.51 -10.59 15.41
C PHE A 330 -12.70 -9.15 14.92
N MET A 331 -13.67 -8.96 14.02
CA MET A 331 -13.96 -7.71 13.33
C MET A 331 -15.45 -7.41 13.34
N ALA A 332 -15.83 -6.21 13.78
CA ALA A 332 -17.16 -5.67 13.57
C ALA A 332 -17.24 -5.02 12.18
N ARG A 333 -18.33 -5.25 11.44
CA ARG A 333 -18.56 -4.68 10.10
C ARG A 333 -19.97 -4.14 9.98
N GLY A 334 -20.10 -2.87 9.58
CA GLY A 334 -21.38 -2.21 9.34
C GLY A 334 -22.22 -2.94 8.29
N LEU A 335 -23.51 -3.13 8.57
CA LEU A 335 -24.45 -3.89 7.75
C LEU A 335 -25.20 -3.01 6.73
N THR A 336 -25.39 -1.75 7.08
CA THR A 336 -25.98 -0.68 6.24
C THR A 336 -24.88 0.29 5.77
N ALA A 337 -23.98 0.66 6.68
CA ALA A 337 -22.96 1.70 6.54
C ALA A 337 -21.56 1.16 6.19
N TYR A 338 -20.73 2.01 5.58
CA TYR A 338 -19.43 1.64 5.00
C TYR A 338 -18.27 1.67 6.01
N TRP A 339 -18.41 0.92 7.10
CA TRP A 339 -17.38 0.84 8.14
C TRP A 339 -17.02 -0.59 8.54
N LYS A 340 -15.77 -0.77 8.98
CA LYS A 340 -15.28 -2.00 9.62
C LYS A 340 -14.23 -1.69 10.67
N GLN A 341 -14.14 -2.53 11.70
CA GLN A 341 -13.14 -2.39 12.76
C GLN A 341 -12.75 -3.75 13.34
N PRO A 342 -11.49 -4.21 13.17
CA PRO A 342 -10.96 -5.27 14.02
C PRO A 342 -10.81 -4.73 15.44
N PHE A 343 -11.26 -5.50 16.44
CA PHE A 343 -11.32 -5.06 17.84
C PHE A 343 -10.69 -6.05 18.83
N GLY A 344 -10.44 -7.29 18.40
CA GLY A 344 -9.70 -8.28 19.18
C GLY A 344 -9.05 -9.37 18.34
N PHE A 345 -8.12 -10.10 18.96
CA PHE A 345 -7.46 -11.26 18.37
C PHE A 345 -6.92 -12.20 19.45
N VAL A 346 -6.76 -13.47 19.14
CA VAL A 346 -6.12 -14.48 20.02
C VAL A 346 -5.08 -15.29 19.25
N PHE A 347 -4.17 -15.95 19.95
CA PHE A 347 -3.15 -16.81 19.36
C PHE A 347 -3.38 -18.28 19.74
N SER A 348 -3.31 -19.18 18.75
CA SER A 348 -3.57 -20.60 18.93
C SER A 348 -2.49 -21.50 18.31
N SER A 349 -2.32 -22.70 18.89
CA SER A 349 -1.50 -23.76 18.32
C SER A 349 -2.37 -24.76 17.56
N GLY A 350 -2.67 -24.42 16.31
CA GLY A 350 -3.69 -25.04 15.47
C GLY A 350 -4.92 -24.13 15.37
N THR A 351 -6.04 -24.68 14.91
CA THR A 351 -7.32 -23.97 14.94
C THR A 351 -7.79 -23.79 16.39
N VAL A 352 -8.48 -22.69 16.68
CA VAL A 352 -9.05 -22.44 18.01
C VAL A 352 -10.03 -23.57 18.36
N LYS A 353 -9.90 -24.14 19.56
CA LYS A 353 -10.78 -25.22 20.02
C LYS A 353 -12.22 -24.73 20.12
N ASP A 354 -13.17 -25.57 19.76
CA ASP A 354 -14.61 -25.27 19.69
C ASP A 354 -15.17 -24.66 20.99
N VAL A 355 -14.87 -25.22 22.16
CA VAL A 355 -15.30 -24.68 23.47
C VAL A 355 -14.79 -23.24 23.69
N LEU A 356 -13.50 -22.99 23.41
CA LEU A 356 -12.90 -21.66 23.56
C LEU A 356 -13.42 -20.68 22.50
N LEU A 357 -13.64 -21.14 21.27
CA LEU A 357 -14.19 -20.35 20.19
C LEU A 357 -15.63 -19.89 20.51
N LYS A 358 -16.47 -20.79 21.04
CA LYS A 358 -17.82 -20.46 21.52
C LYS A 358 -17.80 -19.37 22.59
N GLN A 359 -16.91 -19.49 23.58
CA GLN A 359 -16.73 -18.46 24.61
C GLN A 359 -16.30 -17.12 23.98
N LEU A 360 -15.29 -17.12 23.12
CA LEU A 360 -14.80 -15.90 22.44
C LEU A 360 -15.88 -15.22 21.59
N ILE A 361 -16.74 -15.97 20.89
CA ILE A 361 -17.87 -15.42 20.13
C ILE A 361 -18.88 -14.73 21.08
N PHE A 362 -19.23 -15.36 22.19
CA PHE A 362 -20.18 -14.78 23.15
C PHE A 362 -19.63 -13.53 23.84
N ILE A 363 -18.34 -13.52 24.20
CA ILE A 363 -17.67 -12.34 24.75
C ILE A 363 -17.63 -11.23 23.69
N ALA A 364 -17.21 -11.54 22.45
CA ALA A 364 -17.18 -10.59 21.34
C ALA A 364 -18.53 -9.92 21.07
N ILE A 365 -19.63 -10.69 21.10
CA ILE A 365 -20.99 -10.16 20.95
C ILE A 365 -21.32 -9.24 22.14
N THR A 366 -21.06 -9.70 23.37
CA THR A 366 -21.39 -8.96 24.60
C THR A 366 -20.63 -7.62 24.66
N ASP A 367 -19.35 -7.60 24.30
CA ASP A 367 -18.52 -6.39 24.25
C ASP A 367 -19.04 -5.37 23.21
N LEU A 368 -19.50 -5.83 22.04
CA LEU A 368 -20.05 -4.95 21.00
C LEU A 368 -21.43 -4.38 21.36
N GLU A 369 -22.30 -5.18 21.97
CA GLU A 369 -23.61 -4.73 22.45
C GLU A 369 -23.46 -3.72 23.61
N GLN A 370 -22.54 -3.93 24.55
CA GLN A 370 -22.22 -2.96 25.63
C GLN A 370 -21.64 -1.64 25.11
N VAL A 371 -21.02 -1.65 23.93
CA VAL A 371 -20.55 -0.47 23.21
C VAL A 371 -21.70 0.30 22.53
N GLY A 372 -22.87 -0.31 22.39
CA GLY A 372 -24.07 0.25 21.75
C GLY A 372 -24.22 -0.10 20.26
N LEU A 373 -23.42 -1.04 19.74
CA LEU A 373 -23.61 -1.61 18.41
C LEU A 373 -24.68 -2.70 18.46
N CYS A 374 -25.49 -2.83 17.41
CA CYS A 374 -26.48 -3.89 17.30
C CYS A 374 -25.95 -4.98 16.36
N VAL A 375 -25.51 -6.11 16.93
CA VAL A 375 -24.94 -7.24 16.18
C VAL A 375 -26.07 -8.12 15.67
N LYS A 376 -26.21 -8.24 14.35
CA LYS A 376 -27.28 -9.02 13.72
C LYS A 376 -26.88 -10.40 13.23
N ALA A 377 -25.63 -10.58 12.84
CA ALA A 377 -25.14 -11.87 12.36
C ALA A 377 -23.68 -12.13 12.72
N VAL A 378 -23.35 -13.40 12.88
CA VAL A 378 -21.99 -13.94 12.98
C VAL A 378 -21.61 -14.60 11.66
N ILE A 379 -20.45 -14.22 11.13
CA ILE A 379 -19.93 -14.64 9.82
C ILE A 379 -18.59 -15.35 10.01
N CYS A 380 -18.48 -16.56 9.47
CA CYS A 380 -17.28 -17.41 9.57
C CYS A 380 -17.12 -18.36 8.37
N ASP A 381 -15.96 -18.97 8.24
CA ASP A 381 -15.72 -20.03 7.26
C ASP A 381 -16.36 -21.37 7.70
N GLN A 382 -16.40 -22.34 6.78
CA GLN A 382 -16.93 -23.68 7.08
C GLN A 382 -15.86 -24.67 7.59
N GLY A 383 -14.94 -24.19 8.43
CA GLY A 383 -13.97 -25.03 9.15
C GLY A 383 -14.65 -26.02 10.11
N SER A 384 -13.96 -27.11 10.43
CA SER A 384 -14.49 -28.18 11.30
C SER A 384 -14.95 -27.65 12.65
N ASN A 385 -14.14 -26.81 13.28
CA ASN A 385 -14.42 -26.28 14.62
C ASN A 385 -15.60 -25.29 14.59
N ASN A 386 -15.70 -24.46 13.54
CA ASN A 386 -16.82 -23.54 13.32
C ASN A 386 -18.14 -24.31 13.14
N MET A 387 -18.13 -25.42 12.39
CA MET A 387 -19.29 -26.31 12.27
C MET A 387 -19.66 -26.98 13.59
N VAL A 388 -18.69 -27.40 14.40
CA VAL A 388 -18.97 -27.98 15.74
C VAL A 388 -19.59 -26.92 16.66
N VAL A 389 -19.05 -25.70 16.69
CA VAL A 389 -19.61 -24.60 17.50
C VAL A 389 -21.04 -24.29 17.09
N THR A 390 -21.31 -24.04 15.81
CA THR A 390 -22.66 -23.69 15.33
C THR A 390 -23.67 -24.81 15.57
N LYS A 391 -23.29 -26.09 15.37
CA LYS A 391 -24.16 -27.23 15.70
C LYS A 391 -24.39 -27.37 17.21
N SER A 392 -23.40 -27.06 18.05
CA SER A 392 -23.57 -26.97 19.52
C SER A 392 -24.44 -25.80 20.00
N LEU A 393 -24.81 -24.90 19.09
CA LEU A 393 -25.70 -23.76 19.30
C LEU A 393 -27.10 -23.99 18.69
N GLY A 394 -27.38 -25.19 18.16
CA GLY A 394 -28.69 -25.50 17.54
C GLY A 394 -28.90 -24.92 16.13
N VAL A 395 -27.84 -24.42 15.49
CA VAL A 395 -27.93 -23.78 14.17
C VAL A 395 -28.18 -24.84 13.09
N SER A 396 -29.23 -24.65 12.30
CA SER A 396 -29.61 -25.51 11.16
C SER A 396 -30.18 -24.68 10.01
N SER A 397 -30.56 -25.30 8.89
CA SER A 397 -31.25 -24.59 7.81
C SER A 397 -32.65 -24.11 8.19
N ALA A 398 -33.29 -24.73 9.18
CA ALA A 398 -34.59 -24.30 9.71
C ALA A 398 -34.45 -23.24 10.82
N THR A 399 -33.37 -23.37 11.61
CA THR A 399 -32.99 -22.46 12.72
C THR A 399 -31.63 -21.82 12.40
N PRO A 400 -31.55 -20.87 11.47
CA PRO A 400 -30.27 -20.33 10.97
C PRO A 400 -29.67 -19.26 11.91
N TYR A 401 -29.89 -19.42 13.22
CA TYR A 401 -29.55 -18.49 14.28
C TYR A 401 -29.34 -19.23 15.59
N PHE A 402 -28.77 -18.53 16.58
CA PHE A 402 -28.75 -18.96 17.98
C PHE A 402 -29.21 -17.81 18.89
N MET A 403 -29.56 -18.15 20.13
CA MET A 403 -29.91 -17.17 21.17
C MET A 403 -28.74 -16.95 22.12
N HIS A 404 -28.46 -15.69 22.47
CA HIS A 404 -27.51 -15.31 23.52
C HIS A 404 -28.05 -14.06 24.24
N ASN A 405 -28.04 -14.03 25.58
CA ASN A 405 -28.62 -12.96 26.39
C ASN A 405 -30.03 -12.51 25.94
N GLY A 406 -30.91 -13.46 25.61
CA GLY A 406 -32.28 -13.18 25.12
C GLY A 406 -32.39 -12.64 23.69
N THR A 407 -31.26 -12.37 23.01
CA THR A 407 -31.20 -11.80 21.66
C THR A 407 -30.86 -12.87 20.61
N GLN A 408 -31.41 -12.73 19.41
CA GLN A 408 -31.22 -13.65 18.28
C GLN A 408 -30.07 -13.19 17.37
N TYR A 409 -29.13 -14.09 17.09
CA TYR A 409 -27.99 -13.82 16.20
C TYR A 409 -27.96 -14.82 15.04
N PHE A 410 -28.08 -14.33 13.80
CA PHE A 410 -28.03 -15.17 12.60
C PHE A 410 -26.61 -15.70 12.34
N VAL A 411 -26.49 -16.89 11.75
CA VAL A 411 -25.20 -17.47 11.36
C VAL A 411 -25.11 -17.58 9.84
N ILE A 412 -24.03 -17.05 9.27
CA ILE A 412 -23.78 -17.07 7.84
C ILE A 412 -22.38 -17.63 7.58
N TYR A 413 -22.31 -18.63 6.71
CA TYR A 413 -21.04 -19.18 6.26
C TYR A 413 -20.50 -18.42 5.05
N ASP A 414 -19.19 -18.30 4.94
CA ASP A 414 -18.57 -17.57 3.83
C ASP A 414 -18.89 -18.19 2.45
N THR A 415 -19.74 -17.49 1.69
CA THR A 415 -20.24 -17.96 0.39
C THR A 415 -19.18 -18.00 -0.73
N PRO A 416 -18.17 -17.11 -0.79
CA PRO A 416 -16.92 -17.32 -1.55
C PRO A 416 -16.26 -18.69 -1.29
N HIS A 417 -16.20 -19.14 -0.04
CA HIS A 417 -15.68 -20.45 0.33
C HIS A 417 -16.63 -21.60 0.01
N LEU A 418 -17.95 -21.42 0.15
CA LEU A 418 -18.92 -22.43 -0.27
C LEU A 418 -18.91 -22.70 -1.79
N ILE A 419 -18.80 -21.67 -2.64
CA ILE A 419 -18.68 -21.88 -4.11
C ILE A 419 -17.33 -22.52 -4.49
N LYS A 420 -16.25 -22.17 -3.78
CA LYS A 420 -14.93 -22.83 -3.90
C LYS A 420 -15.06 -24.32 -3.59
N SER A 421 -15.78 -24.69 -2.53
CA SER A 421 -16.02 -26.09 -2.13
C SER A 421 -16.89 -26.86 -3.11
N ILE A 422 -17.99 -26.29 -3.62
CA ILE A 422 -18.82 -26.92 -4.67
C ILE A 422 -17.97 -27.23 -5.91
N ARG A 423 -17.19 -26.26 -6.40
CA ARG A 423 -16.32 -26.42 -7.57
C ARG A 423 -15.21 -27.46 -7.33
N ASN A 424 -14.65 -27.54 -6.13
CA ASN A 424 -13.66 -28.56 -5.76
C ASN A 424 -14.26 -29.98 -5.75
N ASN A 425 -15.48 -30.16 -5.22
CA ASN A 425 -16.17 -31.46 -5.23
C ASN A 425 -16.55 -31.89 -6.65
N LEU A 426 -17.08 -30.97 -7.45
CA LEU A 426 -17.40 -31.23 -8.86
C LEU A 426 -16.16 -31.70 -9.65
N HIS A 427 -15.02 -31.02 -9.52
CA HIS A 427 -13.75 -31.44 -10.14
C HIS A 427 -13.26 -32.80 -9.62
N LYS A 428 -13.39 -33.09 -8.32
CA LYS A 428 -12.81 -34.29 -7.71
C LYS A 428 -13.57 -35.58 -8.05
N SER A 429 -14.90 -35.54 -8.12
CA SER A 429 -15.73 -36.75 -8.23
C SER A 429 -16.96 -36.64 -9.12
N GLY A 430 -17.32 -35.45 -9.60
CA GLY A 430 -18.70 -35.19 -10.02
C GLY A 430 -19.68 -35.14 -8.84
N LEU A 431 -20.92 -34.82 -9.14
CA LEU A 431 -22.04 -34.65 -8.20
C LEU A 431 -23.32 -35.25 -8.82
N LYS A 432 -24.25 -35.72 -7.97
CA LYS A 432 -25.63 -35.98 -8.39
C LYS A 432 -26.52 -34.82 -7.97
N CYS A 433 -27.54 -34.51 -8.78
CA CYS A 433 -28.54 -33.50 -8.50
C CYS A 433 -29.92 -34.09 -8.81
N GLY A 434 -30.57 -34.64 -7.78
CA GLY A 434 -31.74 -35.51 -7.98
C GLY A 434 -31.34 -36.77 -8.76
N THR A 435 -32.01 -37.01 -9.89
CA THR A 435 -31.70 -38.11 -10.82
C THR A 435 -30.55 -37.80 -11.79
N SER A 436 -30.22 -36.52 -12.01
CA SER A 436 -29.21 -36.09 -12.97
C SER A 436 -27.78 -36.22 -12.45
N GLU A 437 -26.82 -36.56 -13.33
CA GLU A 437 -25.38 -36.50 -13.03
C GLU A 437 -24.75 -35.20 -13.56
N VAL A 438 -23.99 -34.52 -12.70
CA VAL A 438 -23.25 -33.30 -12.99
C VAL A 438 -21.75 -33.62 -12.96
N SER A 439 -21.05 -33.45 -14.09
CA SER A 439 -19.69 -33.96 -14.25
C SER A 439 -18.72 -32.92 -14.80
N TRP A 440 -17.54 -32.85 -14.18
CA TRP A 440 -16.45 -31.98 -14.63
C TRP A 440 -15.95 -32.33 -16.04
N LYS A 441 -16.14 -33.58 -16.51
CA LYS A 441 -15.73 -34.03 -17.85
C LYS A 441 -16.25 -33.11 -18.98
N TYR A 442 -17.45 -32.54 -18.81
CA TYR A 442 -18.03 -31.61 -19.79
C TYR A 442 -17.36 -30.23 -19.77
N VAL A 443 -16.91 -29.78 -18.59
CA VAL A 443 -16.11 -28.56 -18.42
C VAL A 443 -14.74 -28.70 -19.11
N GLU A 444 -14.14 -29.89 -19.02
CA GLU A 444 -12.87 -30.20 -19.69
C GLU A 444 -13.04 -30.35 -21.21
N ALA A 445 -14.09 -31.05 -21.66
CA ALA A 445 -14.38 -31.30 -23.06
C ALA A 445 -14.60 -29.99 -23.84
N PHE A 446 -15.45 -29.10 -23.35
CA PHE A 446 -15.67 -27.80 -24.01
C PHE A 446 -14.39 -26.96 -24.00
N TYR A 447 -13.62 -26.96 -22.90
CA TYR A 447 -12.36 -26.21 -22.83
C TYR A 447 -11.30 -26.76 -23.80
N ALA A 448 -11.23 -28.08 -23.99
CA ALA A 448 -10.31 -28.71 -24.93
C ALA A 448 -10.58 -28.30 -26.40
N HIS A 449 -11.82 -27.98 -26.72
CA HIS A 449 -12.21 -27.36 -27.99
C HIS A 449 -11.93 -25.85 -28.00
N ASP A 450 -12.52 -25.11 -27.06
CA ASP A 450 -12.43 -23.65 -26.95
C ASP A 450 -10.98 -23.12 -26.87
N CYS A 451 -10.07 -23.82 -26.19
CA CYS A 451 -8.69 -23.38 -26.03
C CYS A 451 -7.83 -23.46 -27.30
N LYS A 452 -8.36 -24.06 -28.39
CA LYS A 452 -7.74 -24.14 -29.71
C LYS A 452 -8.27 -23.07 -30.68
N LEU A 453 -9.43 -22.47 -30.39
CA LEU A 453 -10.05 -21.47 -31.27
C LEU A 453 -9.26 -20.15 -31.26
N PRO A 454 -9.07 -19.48 -32.41
CA PRO A 454 -8.40 -18.17 -32.47
C PRO A 454 -9.22 -17.08 -31.75
N VAL A 455 -10.55 -17.20 -31.79
CA VAL A 455 -11.48 -16.40 -31.01
C VAL A 455 -12.22 -17.34 -30.06
N ARG A 456 -12.00 -17.17 -28.76
CA ARG A 456 -12.51 -18.07 -27.72
C ARG A 456 -13.87 -17.61 -27.20
N MET A 457 -14.78 -18.56 -27.02
CA MET A 457 -16.07 -18.38 -26.36
C MET A 457 -15.88 -18.14 -24.85
N ALA A 458 -14.90 -18.80 -24.23
CA ALA A 458 -14.60 -18.69 -22.79
C ALA A 458 -13.21 -18.07 -22.47
N PRO A 459 -12.89 -16.85 -22.94
CA PRO A 459 -11.53 -16.29 -22.92
C PRO A 459 -10.97 -15.96 -21.52
N LYS A 460 -11.80 -16.05 -20.47
CA LYS A 460 -11.36 -15.94 -19.06
C LYS A 460 -10.74 -17.25 -18.56
N LEU A 461 -11.21 -18.39 -19.05
CA LEU A 461 -10.73 -19.70 -18.63
C LEU A 461 -9.33 -19.96 -19.22
N THR A 462 -8.52 -20.65 -18.42
CA THR A 462 -7.14 -21.03 -18.72
C THR A 462 -6.86 -22.39 -18.09
N ASP A 463 -5.76 -23.05 -18.47
CA ASP A 463 -5.32 -24.33 -17.90
C ASP A 463 -5.40 -24.41 -16.36
N LYS A 464 -5.16 -23.28 -15.67
CA LYS A 464 -5.23 -23.19 -14.20
C LYS A 464 -6.64 -23.33 -13.62
N HIS A 465 -7.69 -23.05 -14.41
CA HIS A 465 -9.09 -23.25 -14.04
C HIS A 465 -9.52 -24.70 -14.17
N ILE A 466 -8.90 -25.44 -15.09
CA ILE A 466 -9.31 -26.79 -15.48
C ILE A 466 -8.50 -27.83 -14.70
N LYS A 467 -7.16 -27.76 -14.79
CA LYS A 467 -6.21 -28.68 -14.15
C LYS A 467 -6.04 -28.48 -12.63
N LEU A 468 -6.65 -27.42 -12.10
CA LEU A 468 -6.72 -27.02 -10.68
C LEU A 468 -5.55 -27.49 -9.77
N PRO A 469 -4.29 -27.08 -10.06
CA PRO A 469 -3.17 -27.38 -9.17
C PRO A 469 -3.37 -26.78 -7.78
N LEU A 470 -2.69 -27.29 -6.75
CA LEU A 470 -2.91 -26.98 -5.32
C LEU A 470 -3.24 -25.50 -5.01
N PHE A 471 -2.39 -24.55 -5.43
CA PHE A 471 -2.61 -23.10 -5.19
C PHE A 471 -3.68 -22.44 -6.06
N ALA A 472 -4.19 -23.12 -7.10
CA ALA A 472 -5.34 -22.71 -7.89
C ALA A 472 -6.65 -23.20 -7.26
N ALA A 473 -6.67 -24.41 -6.70
CA ALA A 473 -7.83 -24.97 -6.01
C ALA A 473 -8.32 -24.09 -4.83
N LEU A 474 -7.42 -23.35 -4.19
CA LEU A 474 -7.73 -22.41 -3.11
C LEU A 474 -8.35 -21.07 -3.57
N ARG A 475 -8.31 -20.74 -4.87
CA ARG A 475 -8.69 -19.39 -5.36
C ARG A 475 -10.17 -19.29 -5.70
N VAL A 476 -10.93 -18.55 -4.89
CA VAL A 476 -12.33 -18.18 -5.15
C VAL A 476 -12.52 -17.64 -6.57
N LYS A 477 -11.67 -16.72 -7.03
CA LYS A 477 -11.73 -16.13 -8.39
C LYS A 477 -11.72 -17.15 -9.53
N LEU A 478 -11.01 -18.28 -9.38
CA LEU A 478 -11.01 -19.33 -10.40
C LEU A 478 -12.30 -20.15 -10.31
N ALA A 479 -12.79 -20.41 -9.09
CA ALA A 479 -14.07 -21.07 -8.89
C ALA A 479 -15.24 -20.28 -9.50
N THR A 480 -15.35 -18.98 -9.21
CA THR A 480 -16.42 -18.12 -9.74
C THR A 480 -16.30 -17.84 -11.24
N GLN A 481 -15.11 -18.01 -11.85
CA GLN A 481 -14.95 -17.91 -13.30
C GLN A 481 -15.37 -19.19 -14.04
N VAL A 482 -15.17 -20.38 -13.45
CA VAL A 482 -15.73 -21.63 -13.98
C VAL A 482 -17.22 -21.74 -13.71
N MET A 483 -17.64 -21.48 -12.47
CA MET A 483 -19.03 -21.51 -12.02
C MET A 483 -19.77 -20.22 -12.44
N SER A 484 -19.76 -19.90 -13.74
CA SER A 484 -20.35 -18.67 -14.28
C SER A 484 -21.37 -18.91 -15.37
N HIS A 485 -22.35 -18.00 -15.48
CA HIS A 485 -23.38 -18.05 -16.53
C HIS A 485 -22.78 -18.14 -17.95
N SER A 486 -21.65 -17.46 -18.21
CA SER A 486 -20.96 -17.53 -19.50
C SER A 486 -20.41 -18.93 -19.82
N VAL A 487 -20.02 -19.71 -18.81
CA VAL A 487 -19.57 -21.10 -19.00
C VAL A 487 -20.77 -22.02 -19.24
N ALA A 488 -21.85 -21.85 -18.47
CA ALA A 488 -23.10 -22.58 -18.70
C ALA A 488 -23.63 -22.36 -20.12
N ALA A 489 -23.68 -21.10 -20.58
CA ALA A 489 -24.12 -20.75 -21.93
C ALA A 489 -23.29 -21.48 -23.01
N VAL A 490 -21.95 -21.50 -22.88
CA VAL A 490 -21.07 -22.20 -23.83
C VAL A 490 -21.32 -23.71 -23.86
N ILE A 491 -21.50 -24.34 -22.70
CA ILE A 491 -21.83 -25.78 -22.63
C ILE A 491 -23.18 -26.03 -23.31
N SER A 492 -24.23 -25.26 -22.99
CA SER A 492 -25.55 -25.39 -23.63
C SER A 492 -25.50 -25.17 -25.15
N THR A 493 -24.73 -24.20 -25.63
CA THR A 493 -24.54 -23.96 -27.07
C THR A 493 -23.85 -25.16 -27.73
N MET A 494 -22.80 -25.73 -27.12
CA MET A 494 -22.14 -26.89 -27.68
C MET A 494 -23.01 -28.16 -27.66
N VAL A 495 -23.93 -28.31 -26.70
CA VAL A 495 -24.96 -29.35 -26.73
C VAL A 495 -25.94 -29.14 -27.91
N ALA A 496 -26.44 -27.91 -28.08
CA ALA A 496 -27.35 -27.58 -29.17
C ALA A 496 -26.72 -27.77 -30.57
N LEU A 497 -25.40 -27.60 -30.69
CA LEU A 497 -24.62 -27.85 -31.91
C LEU A 497 -24.16 -29.31 -32.08
N GLY A 498 -24.55 -30.24 -31.19
CA GLY A 498 -24.11 -31.64 -31.22
C GLY A 498 -22.62 -31.87 -30.89
N ALA A 499 -21.90 -30.83 -30.47
CA ALA A 499 -20.47 -30.90 -30.11
C ALA A 499 -20.23 -31.38 -28.66
N LEU A 500 -21.28 -31.45 -27.85
CA LEU A 500 -21.32 -32.13 -26.55
C LEU A 500 -22.60 -32.98 -26.48
N PRO A 501 -22.60 -34.10 -25.73
CA PRO A 501 -23.76 -34.96 -25.62
C PRO A 501 -24.82 -34.34 -24.68
N SER A 502 -26.07 -34.77 -24.79
CA SER A 502 -27.23 -34.10 -24.18
C SER A 502 -27.16 -34.00 -22.65
N GLU A 503 -26.51 -34.95 -21.99
CA GLU A 503 -26.29 -35.00 -20.53
C GLU A 503 -25.42 -33.84 -20.03
N ALA A 504 -24.63 -33.19 -20.90
CA ALA A 504 -23.87 -31.99 -20.53
C ALA A 504 -24.78 -30.79 -20.18
N LYS A 505 -26.05 -30.81 -20.65
CA LYS A 505 -27.06 -29.78 -20.35
C LYS A 505 -27.32 -29.65 -18.86
N GLU A 506 -27.36 -30.76 -18.12
CA GLU A 506 -27.54 -30.76 -16.67
C GLU A 506 -26.38 -30.06 -15.95
N THR A 507 -25.16 -30.22 -16.47
CA THR A 507 -23.98 -29.51 -15.96
C THR A 507 -24.01 -28.03 -16.27
N ALA A 508 -24.54 -27.61 -17.42
CA ALA A 508 -24.78 -26.20 -17.72
C ALA A 508 -25.81 -25.58 -16.76
N LEU A 509 -26.96 -26.23 -16.56
CA LEU A 509 -28.02 -25.77 -15.65
C LEU A 509 -27.52 -25.66 -14.20
N PHE A 510 -26.76 -26.64 -13.73
CA PHE A 510 -26.11 -26.61 -12.42
C PHE A 510 -25.16 -25.41 -12.25
N ILE A 511 -24.30 -25.15 -13.24
CA ILE A 511 -23.36 -24.03 -13.23
C ILE A 511 -24.08 -22.67 -13.23
N ASP A 512 -25.12 -22.52 -14.07
CA ASP A 512 -25.93 -21.30 -14.14
C ASP A 512 -26.67 -21.03 -12.83
N ARG A 513 -27.28 -22.06 -12.24
CA ARG A 513 -27.97 -21.94 -10.96
C ARG A 513 -27.02 -21.52 -9.83
N PHE A 514 -25.79 -22.03 -9.80
CA PHE A 514 -24.76 -21.57 -8.85
C PHE A 514 -24.24 -20.14 -9.13
N ASP A 515 -24.13 -19.66 -10.38
CA ASP A 515 -23.83 -18.23 -10.67
C ASP A 515 -24.94 -17.33 -10.11
N LYS A 516 -26.22 -17.67 -10.35
CA LYS A 516 -27.39 -16.95 -9.83
C LYS A 516 -27.44 -16.92 -8.31
N LEU A 517 -27.21 -18.07 -7.66
CA LEU A 517 -27.14 -18.20 -6.21
C LEU A 517 -26.01 -17.35 -5.60
N PHE A 518 -24.79 -17.45 -6.13
CA PHE A 518 -23.64 -16.69 -5.63
C PHE A 518 -23.80 -15.18 -5.85
N ASN A 519 -24.36 -14.72 -6.97
CA ASN A 519 -24.65 -13.30 -7.18
C ASN A 519 -25.68 -12.78 -6.15
N SER A 520 -26.69 -13.60 -5.80
CA SER A 520 -27.77 -13.23 -4.88
C SER A 520 -27.26 -12.90 -3.48
N ILE A 521 -26.21 -13.59 -3.04
CA ILE A 521 -25.57 -13.37 -1.73
C ILE A 521 -24.23 -12.61 -1.81
N ASN A 522 -23.94 -11.93 -2.93
CA ASN A 522 -22.73 -11.12 -3.12
C ASN A 522 -23.03 -9.76 -3.79
N SER A 523 -24.19 -9.18 -3.49
CA SER A 523 -24.63 -7.89 -4.04
C SER A 523 -23.93 -6.69 -3.36
N TYR A 524 -23.37 -5.78 -4.17
CA TYR A 524 -22.70 -4.54 -3.71
C TYR A 524 -23.38 -3.25 -4.21
N THR A 525 -24.48 -3.38 -4.96
CA THR A 525 -25.26 -2.27 -5.52
C THR A 525 -26.74 -2.56 -5.42
N LEU A 526 -27.56 -1.52 -5.23
CA LEU A 526 -29.02 -1.58 -5.27
C LEU A 526 -29.55 -2.28 -6.52
N LYS A 527 -29.12 -1.79 -7.69
CA LYS A 527 -29.43 -2.35 -9.02
C LYS A 527 -28.12 -2.68 -9.74
N SER A 528 -28.14 -3.71 -10.57
CA SER A 528 -27.01 -4.20 -11.37
C SER A 528 -27.52 -4.69 -12.73
N SER A 529 -26.65 -4.75 -13.75
CA SER A 529 -27.00 -5.35 -15.04
C SER A 529 -27.29 -6.85 -14.95
N LYS A 530 -26.80 -7.53 -13.90
CA LYS A 530 -27.25 -8.87 -13.53
C LYS A 530 -28.42 -8.78 -12.53
N PRO A 531 -29.64 -9.26 -12.85
CA PRO A 531 -30.80 -9.20 -11.95
C PRO A 531 -30.55 -9.86 -10.58
N PHE A 532 -29.91 -11.03 -10.58
CA PHE A 532 -29.52 -11.74 -9.36
C PHE A 532 -28.44 -11.03 -8.53
N HIS A 533 -27.87 -9.92 -8.99
CA HIS A 533 -26.83 -9.16 -8.30
C HIS A 533 -27.36 -7.83 -7.69
N HIS A 534 -28.68 -7.63 -7.65
CA HIS A 534 -29.34 -6.51 -6.95
C HIS A 534 -29.31 -6.69 -5.43
N ALA A 535 -29.52 -5.63 -4.66
CA ALA A 535 -29.64 -5.70 -3.19
C ALA A 535 -30.88 -6.50 -2.76
N LEU A 536 -30.78 -7.39 -1.75
CA LEU A 536 -31.88 -8.27 -1.34
C LEU A 536 -33.02 -7.46 -0.69
N THR A 537 -34.28 -7.78 -1.03
CA THR A 537 -35.48 -7.12 -0.47
C THR A 537 -36.62 -8.12 -0.24
N ARG A 538 -37.49 -7.82 0.74
CA ARG A 538 -38.61 -8.65 1.24
C ARG A 538 -39.66 -9.10 0.21
N LYS A 539 -39.74 -8.44 -0.96
CA LYS A 539 -40.71 -8.76 -2.04
C LYS A 539 -40.01 -8.97 -3.39
N SER A 540 -38.74 -9.36 -3.38
CA SER A 540 -37.99 -9.60 -4.62
C SER A 540 -38.25 -11.00 -5.18
N THR A 541 -38.28 -11.14 -6.51
CA THR A 541 -38.27 -12.45 -7.22
C THR A 541 -37.11 -13.35 -6.78
N ARG A 542 -36.03 -12.74 -6.26
CA ARG A 542 -34.87 -13.44 -5.70
C ARG A 542 -35.17 -14.15 -4.39
N GLN A 543 -36.09 -13.66 -3.55
CA GLN A 543 -36.54 -14.38 -2.36
C GLN A 543 -37.18 -15.72 -2.75
N ASN A 544 -38.09 -15.71 -3.73
CA ASN A 544 -38.71 -16.94 -4.24
C ASN A 544 -37.66 -17.89 -4.84
N PHE A 545 -36.69 -17.37 -5.61
CA PHE A 545 -35.58 -18.18 -6.14
C PHE A 545 -34.67 -18.76 -5.04
N LEU A 546 -34.41 -18.03 -3.96
CA LEU A 546 -33.61 -18.53 -2.84
C LEU A 546 -34.38 -19.60 -2.06
N LEU A 547 -35.68 -19.41 -1.82
CA LEU A 547 -36.56 -20.41 -1.19
C LEU A 547 -36.65 -21.70 -2.01
N ASP A 548 -36.90 -21.61 -3.33
CA ASP A 548 -36.84 -22.76 -4.25
C ASP A 548 -35.45 -23.41 -4.29
N SER A 549 -34.39 -22.62 -4.09
CA SER A 549 -33.03 -23.17 -4.03
C SER A 549 -32.71 -23.88 -2.71
N LEU A 550 -33.46 -23.66 -1.62
CA LEU A 550 -33.29 -24.42 -0.38
C LEU A 550 -33.69 -25.90 -0.53
N SER A 551 -34.77 -26.19 -1.27
CA SER A 551 -35.16 -27.57 -1.57
C SER A 551 -34.19 -28.20 -2.57
N TRP A 552 -33.81 -27.47 -3.63
CA TRP A 552 -32.84 -27.93 -4.62
C TRP A 552 -31.47 -28.28 -4.02
N LEU A 553 -30.94 -27.48 -3.08
CA LEU A 553 -29.66 -27.77 -2.42
C LEU A 553 -29.65 -29.12 -1.66
N LYS A 554 -30.81 -29.60 -1.22
CA LYS A 554 -30.95 -30.92 -0.54
C LYS A 554 -30.83 -32.10 -1.51
N THR A 555 -31.05 -31.90 -2.80
CA THR A 555 -30.94 -32.96 -3.84
C THR A 555 -29.52 -33.16 -4.35
N ILE A 556 -28.56 -32.33 -3.89
CA ILE A 556 -27.16 -32.36 -4.32
C ILE A 556 -26.35 -33.31 -3.43
N HIS A 557 -25.88 -34.39 -4.03
CA HIS A 557 -25.15 -35.46 -3.36
C HIS A 557 -23.78 -35.73 -4.01
N GLY A 558 -22.87 -36.29 -3.23
CA GLY A 558 -21.56 -36.70 -3.73
C GLY A 558 -21.64 -37.99 -4.54
N ASN A 559 -20.86 -38.11 -5.61
CA ASN A 559 -20.69 -39.36 -6.37
C ASN A 559 -19.91 -40.47 -5.60
N SER A 560 -19.51 -40.23 -4.36
CA SER A 560 -18.67 -41.12 -3.55
C SER A 560 -19.38 -41.55 -2.25
N LYS A 561 -18.73 -42.33 -1.38
CA LYS A 561 -19.30 -42.80 -0.10
C LYS A 561 -19.87 -41.68 0.80
N ILE A 562 -19.46 -40.42 0.59
CA ILE A 562 -19.99 -39.25 1.29
C ILE A 562 -21.25 -38.74 0.57
N LYS A 563 -22.43 -39.21 1.00
CA LYS A 563 -23.73 -38.80 0.43
C LYS A 563 -24.06 -37.31 0.66
N ASN A 564 -23.66 -36.75 1.80
CA ASN A 564 -23.99 -35.37 2.19
C ASN A 564 -22.76 -34.47 2.12
N LEU A 565 -22.81 -33.40 1.33
CA LEU A 565 -21.76 -32.40 1.27
C LEU A 565 -21.97 -31.33 2.37
N PRO A 566 -21.01 -31.10 3.29
CA PRO A 566 -21.15 -30.02 4.27
C PRO A 566 -21.43 -28.66 3.62
N CYS A 567 -20.84 -28.36 2.46
CA CYS A 567 -21.07 -27.08 1.79
C CYS A 567 -22.51 -26.86 1.30
N THR A 568 -23.32 -27.90 1.04
CA THR A 568 -24.74 -27.71 0.68
C THR A 568 -25.59 -27.40 1.92
N GLU A 569 -25.25 -27.94 3.10
CA GLU A 569 -25.80 -27.51 4.39
C GLU A 569 -25.41 -26.05 4.68
N GLY A 570 -24.14 -25.68 4.46
CA GLY A 570 -23.64 -24.31 4.64
C GLY A 570 -24.35 -23.28 3.76
N TRP A 571 -24.64 -23.63 2.51
CA TRP A 571 -25.47 -22.79 1.62
C TRP A 571 -26.90 -22.64 2.14
N GLN A 572 -27.53 -23.73 2.60
CA GLN A 572 -28.90 -23.67 3.14
C GLN A 572 -28.99 -22.79 4.39
N VAL A 573 -28.07 -22.94 5.35
CA VAL A 573 -27.98 -22.10 6.55
C VAL A 573 -27.83 -20.63 6.15
N SER A 574 -26.87 -20.33 5.25
CA SER A 574 -26.54 -18.95 4.85
C SER A 574 -27.69 -18.26 4.10
N PHE A 575 -28.44 -18.99 3.26
CA PHE A 575 -29.62 -18.43 2.58
C PHE A 575 -30.80 -18.25 3.53
N SER A 576 -31.06 -19.21 4.40
CA SER A 576 -32.12 -19.10 5.41
C SER A 576 -31.84 -17.92 6.36
N ALA A 577 -30.60 -17.78 6.83
CA ALA A 577 -30.12 -16.63 7.60
C ALA A 577 -30.31 -15.30 6.84
N ALA A 578 -29.87 -15.20 5.58
CA ALA A 578 -30.01 -13.97 4.80
C ALA A 578 -31.47 -13.57 4.54
N LEU A 579 -32.37 -14.55 4.37
CA LEU A 579 -33.82 -14.33 4.23
C LEU A 579 -34.48 -13.88 5.54
N HIS A 580 -34.13 -14.49 6.67
CA HIS A 580 -34.64 -14.06 7.97
C HIS A 580 -34.06 -12.70 8.38
N LEU A 581 -32.79 -12.43 8.07
CA LEU A 581 -32.13 -11.15 8.34
C LEU A 581 -32.76 -10.01 7.55
N VAL A 582 -33.06 -10.16 6.25
CA VAL A 582 -33.74 -9.09 5.50
C VAL A 582 -35.18 -8.86 5.98
N GLN A 583 -35.82 -9.87 6.58
CA GLN A 583 -37.12 -9.74 7.21
C GLN A 583 -37.05 -9.01 8.57
N ASP A 584 -36.07 -9.34 9.43
CA ASP A 584 -35.79 -8.64 10.69
C ASP A 584 -35.43 -7.16 10.47
N LEU A 585 -34.47 -6.90 9.58
CA LEU A 585 -34.05 -5.55 9.21
C LEU A 585 -35.23 -4.69 8.69
N HIS A 586 -36.15 -5.29 7.95
CA HIS A 586 -37.31 -4.57 7.43
C HIS A 586 -38.39 -4.34 8.50
N THR A 587 -38.70 -5.33 9.32
CA THR A 587 -39.78 -5.24 10.34
C THR A 587 -39.35 -4.41 11.55
N ASN A 588 -38.14 -4.64 12.06
CA ASN A 588 -37.69 -4.12 13.34
C ASN A 588 -36.79 -2.88 13.21
N HIS A 589 -36.24 -2.62 12.02
CA HIS A 589 -35.32 -1.51 11.75
C HIS A 589 -35.70 -0.64 10.54
N ASN A 590 -36.86 -0.87 9.91
CA ASN A 590 -37.35 -0.12 8.74
C ASN A 590 -36.38 -0.09 7.52
N ILE A 591 -35.39 -0.99 7.48
CA ILE A 591 -34.40 -1.05 6.41
C ILE A 591 -35.02 -1.71 5.17
N LYS A 592 -34.94 -1.02 4.03
CA LYS A 592 -35.65 -1.42 2.79
C LYS A 592 -34.92 -2.50 1.99
N PHE A 593 -33.60 -2.64 2.15
CA PHE A 593 -32.76 -3.54 1.35
C PHE A 593 -31.49 -3.97 2.11
N LEU A 594 -30.90 -5.09 1.69
CA LEU A 594 -29.66 -5.62 2.24
C LEU A 594 -28.61 -5.84 1.14
N LEU A 595 -27.42 -5.24 1.30
CA LEU A 595 -26.27 -5.47 0.43
C LEU A 595 -25.54 -6.74 0.87
N THR A 596 -25.84 -7.86 0.20
CA THR A 596 -25.40 -9.18 0.63
C THR A 596 -23.90 -9.43 0.55
N SER A 597 -23.12 -8.60 -0.16
CA SER A 597 -21.65 -8.58 -0.08
C SER A 597 -21.07 -8.18 1.29
N ARG A 598 -21.93 -7.75 2.24
CA ARG A 598 -21.59 -7.55 3.65
C ARG A 598 -21.65 -8.86 4.47
N LEU A 599 -22.25 -9.92 3.93
CA LEU A 599 -22.50 -11.21 4.58
C LEU A 599 -21.42 -12.26 4.25
N ASN A 600 -20.16 -11.84 4.20
CA ASN A 600 -19.01 -12.67 3.84
C ASN A 600 -17.73 -12.21 4.54
N GLN A 601 -16.68 -13.03 4.48
CA GLN A 601 -15.41 -12.79 5.17
C GLN A 601 -14.35 -12.09 4.30
N ASP A 602 -14.70 -11.60 3.09
CA ASP A 602 -13.79 -10.91 2.18
C ASP A 602 -13.06 -9.73 2.88
N CYS A 603 -13.69 -9.06 3.85
CA CYS A 603 -13.10 -7.96 4.61
C CYS A 603 -11.93 -8.38 5.51
N ILE A 604 -12.01 -9.54 6.17
CA ILE A 604 -10.98 -10.04 7.09
C ILE A 604 -9.84 -10.74 6.34
N GLU A 605 -10.14 -11.44 5.24
CA GLU A 605 -9.11 -11.89 4.28
C GLU A 605 -8.37 -10.71 3.65
N ASN A 606 -9.08 -9.60 3.39
CA ASN A 606 -8.48 -8.37 2.91
C ASN A 606 -7.51 -7.77 3.94
N LEU A 607 -7.87 -7.79 5.24
CA LEU A 607 -6.99 -7.42 6.36
C LEU A 607 -5.76 -8.33 6.46
N PHE A 608 -5.91 -9.65 6.45
CA PHE A 608 -4.78 -10.59 6.47
C PHE A 608 -3.81 -10.35 5.32
N SER A 609 -4.33 -10.04 4.13
CA SER A 609 -3.54 -9.67 2.97
C SER A 609 -2.82 -8.32 3.11
N VAL A 610 -3.28 -7.39 3.97
CA VAL A 610 -2.53 -6.17 4.33
C VAL A 610 -1.41 -6.53 5.31
N ILE A 611 -1.71 -7.33 6.33
CA ILE A 611 -0.77 -7.79 7.35
C ILE A 611 0.42 -8.52 6.72
N ARG A 612 0.17 -9.52 5.86
CA ARG A 612 1.25 -10.25 5.15
C ARG A 612 2.13 -9.32 4.32
N ARG A 613 1.55 -8.36 3.59
CA ARG A 613 2.30 -7.36 2.78
C ARG A 613 3.20 -6.44 3.60
N LYS A 614 2.85 -6.12 4.86
CA LYS A 614 3.70 -5.29 5.73
C LYS A 614 5.04 -5.98 6.09
N GLY A 615 5.15 -7.31 5.92
CA GLY A 615 6.41 -8.06 6.00
C GLY A 615 7.33 -7.92 4.77
N GLY A 616 6.91 -7.24 3.70
CA GLY A 616 7.70 -7.03 2.50
C GLY A 616 7.85 -8.31 1.66
N HIS A 617 8.96 -9.03 1.82
CA HIS A 617 9.19 -10.36 1.22
C HIS A 617 8.91 -11.50 2.21
N ARG A 618 8.44 -11.19 3.43
CA ARG A 618 8.08 -12.16 4.47
C ARG A 618 6.57 -12.23 4.61
N ASP A 619 5.93 -13.01 3.73
CA ASP A 619 4.47 -13.16 3.69
C ASP A 619 3.89 -14.01 4.85
N ASN A 620 4.74 -14.51 5.74
CA ASN A 620 4.37 -15.24 6.95
C ASN A 620 4.96 -14.55 8.21
N PRO A 621 4.21 -13.63 8.86
CA PRO A 621 4.70 -12.89 10.02
C PRO A 621 4.78 -13.77 11.26
N ASP A 622 5.70 -13.48 12.18
CA ASP A 622 5.63 -13.96 13.56
C ASP A 622 4.65 -13.14 14.41
N ILE A 623 4.41 -13.54 15.67
CA ILE A 623 3.49 -12.85 16.59
C ILE A 623 3.84 -11.36 16.75
N GLY A 624 5.12 -11.01 16.92
CA GLY A 624 5.53 -9.61 17.08
C GLY A 624 5.26 -8.78 15.82
N GLN A 625 5.54 -9.34 14.64
CA GLN A 625 5.23 -8.73 13.35
C GLN A 625 3.73 -8.63 13.09
N PHE A 626 2.95 -9.66 13.44
CA PHE A 626 1.50 -9.69 13.31
C PHE A 626 0.86 -8.59 14.17
N THR A 627 1.14 -8.55 15.47
CA THR A 627 0.57 -7.55 16.38
C THR A 627 0.96 -6.15 15.93
N SER A 628 2.22 -5.93 15.56
CA SER A 628 2.69 -4.64 15.03
C SER A 628 1.98 -4.25 13.72
N ALA A 629 1.77 -5.19 12.80
CA ALA A 629 1.09 -4.91 11.54
C ALA A 629 -0.39 -4.59 11.75
N LEU A 630 -1.09 -5.35 12.60
CA LEU A 630 -2.48 -5.13 12.98
C LEU A 630 -2.67 -3.76 13.64
N GLN A 631 -1.83 -3.44 14.63
CA GLN A 631 -1.77 -2.15 15.32
C GLN A 631 -1.71 -0.97 14.36
N GLN A 632 -0.84 -1.06 13.34
CA GLN A 632 -0.70 -0.01 12.34
C GLN A 632 -1.90 0.05 11.39
N VAL A 633 -2.49 -1.09 11.01
CA VAL A 633 -3.67 -1.11 10.10
C VAL A 633 -4.90 -0.51 10.79
N MET A 634 -5.08 -0.70 12.10
CA MET A 634 -6.13 -0.05 12.89
C MET A 634 -5.99 1.48 12.98
N VAL A 635 -4.86 2.06 12.55
CA VAL A 635 -4.54 3.48 12.65
C VAL A 635 -4.41 4.17 11.29
N ASP A 636 -4.23 3.40 10.20
CA ASP A 636 -3.97 3.90 8.84
C ASP A 636 -5.25 3.97 7.96
N SER A 637 -5.79 5.17 7.74
CA SER A 637 -6.89 5.38 6.78
C SER A 637 -6.47 5.37 5.29
N LEU A 638 -5.21 5.03 4.96
CA LEU A 638 -4.63 5.14 3.61
C LEU A 638 -4.14 3.83 2.97
N MET A 639 -4.32 2.68 3.63
CA MET A 639 -3.73 1.40 3.18
C MET A 639 -4.68 0.56 2.30
N VAL A 640 -4.65 0.83 0.99
CA VAL A 640 -5.49 0.13 0.00
C VAL A 640 -5.00 -1.31 -0.30
N ALA A 641 -5.93 -2.19 -0.64
CA ALA A 641 -5.64 -3.50 -1.21
C ALA A 641 -4.87 -3.38 -2.55
N SER A 642 -4.00 -4.34 -2.86
CA SER A 642 -3.36 -4.40 -4.17
C SER A 642 -4.33 -4.97 -5.20
N THR A 643 -4.43 -4.33 -6.37
CA THR A 643 -5.27 -4.71 -7.54
C THR A 643 -5.00 -6.11 -8.17
N ARG A 644 -4.19 -6.95 -7.51
CA ARG A 644 -3.81 -8.31 -7.93
C ARG A 644 -4.33 -9.43 -7.00
N LYS A 645 -5.25 -9.14 -6.06
CA LYS A 645 -5.84 -10.14 -5.14
C LYS A 645 -6.78 -11.14 -5.84
N SER A 646 -7.11 -12.21 -5.11
CA SER A 646 -8.17 -13.19 -5.44
C SER A 646 -9.57 -12.70 -5.08
N CYS A 647 -9.70 -11.86 -4.06
CA CYS A 647 -10.96 -11.34 -3.53
C CYS A 647 -11.24 -9.95 -4.12
N LYS A 648 -12.50 -9.47 -4.04
CA LYS A 648 -12.88 -8.15 -4.59
C LYS A 648 -12.22 -7.02 -3.77
N ASP A 649 -12.08 -5.85 -4.40
CA ASP A 649 -11.64 -4.64 -3.70
C ASP A 649 -12.70 -4.24 -2.65
N ASP A 650 -12.22 -3.81 -1.49
CA ASP A 650 -13.03 -3.57 -0.30
C ASP A 650 -13.35 -2.07 -0.18
N LEU A 651 -14.63 -1.74 -0.12
CA LEU A 651 -15.14 -0.37 -0.07
C LEU A 651 -15.35 0.15 1.36
N ASP A 652 -15.23 -0.71 2.38
CA ASP A 652 -15.48 -0.31 3.78
C ASP A 652 -14.25 0.43 4.35
N VAL A 653 -14.47 1.56 5.02
CA VAL A 653 -13.40 2.36 5.65
C VAL A 653 -13.15 1.85 7.07
N PHE A 654 -11.90 1.91 7.54
CA PHE A 654 -11.62 1.65 8.97
C PHE A 654 -12.17 2.81 9.82
N VAL A 655 -12.87 2.49 10.92
CA VAL A 655 -13.52 3.49 11.79
C VAL A 655 -12.53 4.50 12.36
N PHE A 656 -11.30 4.07 12.61
CA PHE A 656 -10.26 4.90 13.20
C PHE A 656 -9.16 5.29 12.21
N GLY A 657 -8.82 6.58 12.22
CA GLY A 657 -7.44 7.02 12.10
C GLY A 657 -6.96 7.54 13.46
N LEU A 658 -5.66 7.79 13.60
CA LEU A 658 -5.03 8.33 14.83
C LEU A 658 -5.67 9.64 15.37
N GLN A 659 -6.44 10.32 14.52
CA GLN A 659 -7.15 11.56 14.85
C GLN A 659 -8.38 11.30 15.75
N ASN A 660 -9.03 10.14 15.60
CA ASN A 660 -10.28 9.77 16.29
C ASN A 660 -10.06 9.21 17.72
N ILE A 661 -8.81 9.20 18.19
CA ILE A 661 -8.43 8.95 19.60
C ILE A 661 -8.35 10.30 20.36
N ALA A 662 -8.62 11.41 19.67
CA ALA A 662 -8.84 12.76 20.22
C ALA A 662 -10.14 13.36 19.63
N PRO A 663 -10.69 14.45 20.22
CA PRO A 663 -11.95 15.04 19.77
C PRO A 663 -11.90 15.67 18.36
N SER A 664 -13.06 15.72 17.70
CA SER A 664 -13.23 15.75 16.23
C SER A 664 -13.78 17.04 15.62
N SER A 665 -13.53 17.30 14.33
CA SER A 665 -14.46 17.95 13.37
C SER A 665 -13.99 17.84 11.89
N THR A 666 -14.92 17.97 10.93
CA THR A 666 -14.84 17.77 9.45
C THR A 666 -15.78 18.81 8.76
N PRO A 667 -15.82 19.12 7.41
CA PRO A 667 -15.82 18.18 6.26
C PRO A 667 -15.34 18.60 4.82
N GLU A 668 -15.05 17.56 4.01
CA GLU A 668 -15.38 17.24 2.58
C GLU A 668 -15.08 18.06 1.26
N LEU A 669 -14.56 17.28 0.28
CA LEU A 669 -14.93 17.11 -1.18
C LEU A 669 -14.13 17.74 -2.38
N ALA A 670 -13.60 16.86 -3.26
CA ALA A 670 -13.58 16.89 -4.76
C ALA A 670 -12.74 17.94 -5.60
N THR A 671 -12.32 17.78 -6.90
CA THR A 671 -12.04 16.64 -7.86
C THR A 671 -11.33 17.09 -9.18
N THR A 672 -10.35 16.32 -9.73
CA THR A 672 -9.80 16.32 -11.14
C THR A 672 -9.14 17.61 -11.70
N GLN A 673 -8.30 17.70 -12.77
CA GLN A 673 -7.96 16.82 -13.94
C GLN A 673 -6.51 17.10 -14.50
N THR A 674 -6.12 16.59 -15.70
CA THR A 674 -4.73 16.54 -16.25
C THR A 674 -4.52 17.15 -17.66
N ASN A 675 -3.32 17.67 -17.99
CA ASN A 675 -2.93 18.22 -19.30
C ASN A 675 -1.95 17.35 -20.16
N VAL A 676 -1.72 17.74 -21.43
CA VAL A 676 -1.15 16.96 -22.57
C VAL A 676 -0.01 17.70 -23.28
N TYR A 677 0.95 16.98 -23.93
CA TYR A 677 1.96 17.51 -24.89
C TYR A 677 2.38 16.44 -25.97
N PRO A 678 3.10 16.76 -27.08
CA PRO A 678 2.70 16.34 -28.44
C PRO A 678 3.53 15.24 -29.19
N ALA A 679 3.33 15.16 -30.52
CA ALA A 679 3.57 14.02 -31.44
C ALA A 679 4.83 14.13 -32.35
N PHE A 680 5.09 13.10 -33.16
CA PHE A 680 6.08 13.07 -34.25
C PHE A 680 5.73 11.98 -35.29
N ASN A 681 6.17 12.17 -36.55
CA ASN A 681 5.76 11.43 -37.78
C ASN A 681 6.72 10.29 -38.21
N LEU A 682 6.21 9.38 -39.08
CA LEU A 682 6.93 8.62 -40.12
C LEU A 682 5.95 8.06 -41.19
N GLN A 683 6.45 7.68 -42.38
CA GLN A 683 5.71 7.56 -43.66
C GLN A 683 5.02 6.19 -43.97
N GLU A 684 4.37 6.13 -45.14
CA GLU A 684 3.27 5.23 -45.59
C GLU A 684 3.68 3.88 -46.25
N ASN A 685 2.64 3.12 -46.68
CA ASN A 685 2.61 1.99 -47.64
C ASN A 685 2.92 0.57 -47.06
N VAL A 686 2.26 -0.55 -47.41
CA VAL A 686 1.21 -0.91 -48.41
C VAL A 686 0.16 -1.87 -47.76
N LEU A 687 -1.06 -1.96 -48.31
CA LEU A 687 -2.17 -2.85 -47.89
C LEU A 687 -2.27 -4.15 -48.72
N PRO A 688 -2.38 -5.35 -48.09
CA PRO A 688 -3.04 -6.51 -48.71
C PRO A 688 -4.39 -6.91 -48.04
N SER A 689 -5.15 -7.76 -48.73
CA SER A 689 -6.62 -7.83 -48.68
C SER A 689 -7.28 -8.91 -47.80
N LEU A 690 -8.58 -8.70 -47.53
CA LEU A 690 -9.63 -9.63 -47.05
C LEU A 690 -9.39 -10.40 -45.72
N LEU A 691 -10.10 -9.97 -44.66
CA LEU A 691 -10.34 -10.77 -43.46
C LEU A 691 -11.58 -11.66 -43.62
N ASN A 692 -11.65 -12.77 -42.87
CA ASN A 692 -12.82 -13.64 -42.88
C ASN A 692 -14.03 -13.01 -42.15
N VAL A 693 -15.24 -13.49 -42.43
CA VAL A 693 -16.52 -12.97 -41.88
C VAL A 693 -16.53 -12.93 -40.33
N GLN A 694 -15.84 -13.86 -39.68
CA GLN A 694 -15.78 -13.94 -38.20
C GLN A 694 -14.85 -12.87 -37.62
N GLN A 695 -13.74 -12.58 -38.28
CA GLN A 695 -12.80 -11.52 -37.91
C GLN A 695 -13.42 -10.14 -38.10
N ALA A 696 -14.20 -9.94 -39.18
CA ALA A 696 -14.98 -8.72 -39.39
C ALA A 696 -15.97 -8.44 -38.23
N ASN A 697 -16.67 -9.47 -37.74
CA ASN A 697 -17.58 -9.35 -36.58
C ASN A 697 -16.86 -9.00 -35.26
N VAL A 698 -15.64 -9.50 -35.05
CA VAL A 698 -14.82 -9.12 -33.88
C VAL A 698 -14.31 -7.68 -34.01
N LEU A 699 -13.92 -7.25 -35.21
CA LEU A 699 -13.53 -5.86 -35.48
C LEU A 699 -14.70 -4.89 -35.29
N ALA A 700 -15.92 -5.26 -35.69
CA ALA A 700 -17.13 -4.47 -35.43
C ALA A 700 -17.39 -4.27 -33.93
N TYR A 701 -17.20 -5.32 -33.12
CA TYR A 701 -17.33 -5.21 -31.67
C TYR A 701 -16.23 -4.35 -31.02
N ILE A 702 -15.00 -4.39 -31.55
CA ILE A 702 -13.91 -3.51 -31.10
C ILE A 702 -14.17 -2.05 -31.50
N ALA A 703 -14.63 -1.81 -32.73
CA ALA A 703 -15.00 -0.49 -33.22
C ALA A 703 -16.12 0.14 -32.39
N GLY A 704 -17.23 -0.58 -32.16
CA GLY A 704 -18.33 -0.11 -31.31
C GLY A 704 -17.90 0.22 -29.87
N TYR A 705 -16.99 -0.58 -29.29
CA TYR A 705 -16.39 -0.27 -27.98
C TYR A 705 -15.57 1.03 -27.99
N ILE A 706 -14.78 1.26 -29.05
CA ILE A 706 -13.97 2.47 -29.19
C ILE A 706 -14.88 3.70 -29.40
N CYS A 707 -15.90 3.61 -30.25
CA CYS A 707 -16.90 4.68 -30.44
C CYS A 707 -17.60 5.04 -29.12
N HIS A 708 -18.08 4.07 -28.34
CA HIS A 708 -18.66 4.33 -27.01
C HIS A 708 -17.67 5.06 -26.08
N ARG A 709 -16.37 4.75 -26.15
CA ARG A 709 -15.34 5.39 -25.32
C ARG A 709 -14.97 6.82 -25.76
N ILE A 710 -15.23 7.17 -27.02
CA ILE A 710 -14.90 8.47 -27.61
C ILE A 710 -16.12 9.39 -27.66
N ALA A 711 -17.34 8.88 -27.83
CA ALA A 711 -18.57 9.66 -27.94
C ALA A 711 -18.75 10.77 -26.87
N PRO A 712 -18.42 10.57 -25.57
CA PRO A 712 -18.50 11.65 -24.57
C PRO A 712 -17.52 12.82 -24.77
N LYS A 713 -16.66 12.76 -25.80
CA LYS A 713 -15.63 13.76 -26.13
C LYS A 713 -15.82 14.37 -27.52
N MET A 714 -16.88 14.01 -28.22
CA MET A 714 -17.17 14.43 -29.59
C MET A 714 -18.30 15.46 -29.60
N CYS A 715 -18.30 16.34 -30.59
CA CYS A 715 -19.47 17.15 -30.88
C CYS A 715 -20.66 16.26 -31.35
N ARG A 716 -21.86 16.83 -31.34
CA ARG A 716 -23.11 16.13 -31.71
C ARG A 716 -23.04 15.56 -33.13
N THR A 717 -22.48 16.33 -34.07
CA THR A 717 -22.31 15.96 -35.49
C THR A 717 -21.36 14.77 -35.65
N CYS A 718 -20.16 14.81 -35.04
CA CYS A 718 -19.24 13.67 -35.07
C CYS A 718 -19.83 12.42 -34.42
N SER A 719 -20.57 12.57 -33.32
CA SER A 719 -21.23 11.43 -32.64
C SER A 719 -22.29 10.75 -33.51
N GLN A 720 -22.99 11.51 -34.37
CA GLN A 720 -23.98 10.97 -35.31
C GLN A 720 -23.32 10.11 -36.42
N THR A 721 -22.08 10.41 -36.82
CA THR A 721 -21.35 9.60 -37.82
C THR A 721 -21.01 8.18 -37.36
N PHE A 722 -21.16 7.87 -36.06
CA PHE A 722 -20.81 6.55 -35.52
C PHE A 722 -21.86 5.47 -35.76
N SER A 723 -23.10 5.83 -36.11
CA SER A 723 -24.23 4.90 -36.18
C SER A 723 -24.63 4.58 -37.62
N HIS A 724 -24.81 3.31 -37.93
CA HIS A 724 -25.60 2.84 -39.08
C HIS A 724 -26.50 1.68 -38.62
N PRO A 725 -27.72 1.52 -39.16
CA PRO A 725 -28.52 0.33 -38.93
C PRO A 725 -27.81 -0.94 -39.44
N GLU A 726 -28.07 -2.05 -38.75
CA GLU A 726 -27.77 -3.44 -39.17
C GLU A 726 -26.29 -3.87 -39.18
N HIS A 727 -25.80 -4.35 -38.03
CA HIS A 727 -24.72 -5.36 -37.96
C HIS A 727 -25.23 -6.56 -37.16
N LEU A 728 -25.45 -7.69 -37.83
CA LEU A 728 -26.10 -8.89 -37.28
C LEU A 728 -25.50 -9.34 -35.93
N PHE A 729 -24.17 -9.32 -35.79
CA PHE A 729 -23.49 -9.73 -34.55
C PHE A 729 -23.65 -8.76 -33.35
N ILE A 730 -24.05 -7.51 -33.60
CA ILE A 730 -24.35 -6.52 -32.55
C ILE A 730 -25.85 -6.57 -32.20
N HIS A 731 -26.71 -6.86 -33.19
CA HIS A 731 -28.11 -7.21 -32.98
C HIS A 731 -28.25 -8.40 -32.02
N GLU A 732 -27.59 -9.52 -32.31
CA GLU A 732 -27.53 -10.73 -31.46
C GLU A 732 -26.87 -10.55 -30.08
N LYS A 733 -26.33 -9.35 -29.78
CA LYS A 733 -25.74 -8.99 -28.49
C LYS A 733 -26.53 -7.96 -27.69
N ASN A 734 -27.59 -7.38 -28.26
CA ASN A 734 -28.50 -6.49 -27.55
C ASN A 734 -29.59 -7.32 -26.83
N TYR A 735 -29.80 -7.05 -25.54
CA TYR A 735 -30.78 -7.75 -24.71
C TYR A 735 -32.23 -7.22 -24.84
N SER A 736 -32.51 -6.40 -25.87
CA SER A 736 -33.81 -5.77 -26.12
C SER A 736 -33.91 -5.33 -27.58
N SER A 737 -35.07 -5.57 -28.20
CA SER A 737 -35.44 -5.09 -29.54
C SER A 737 -35.88 -3.62 -29.58
N THR A 738 -35.89 -2.91 -28.44
CA THR A 738 -36.43 -1.54 -28.32
C THR A 738 -35.44 -0.50 -27.79
N SER A 739 -34.23 -0.88 -27.34
CA SER A 739 -33.17 0.08 -27.04
C SER A 739 -31.76 -0.53 -27.11
N SER A 740 -30.93 -0.04 -28.04
CA SER A 740 -29.55 -0.50 -28.22
C SER A 740 -28.59 0.21 -27.25
N LEU A 741 -28.13 -0.49 -26.22
CA LEU A 741 -27.03 -0.04 -25.35
C LEU A 741 -25.63 -0.23 -26.00
N LEU A 742 -25.58 -0.86 -27.17
CA LEU A 742 -24.38 -1.06 -27.98
C LEU A 742 -24.43 -0.18 -29.22
N LEU A 743 -23.40 0.65 -29.42
CA LEU A 743 -23.18 1.41 -30.66
C LEU A 743 -22.75 0.47 -31.78
N THR A 744 -23.57 0.37 -32.84
CA THR A 744 -23.18 -0.22 -34.13
C THR A 744 -22.27 0.76 -34.88
N PRO A 745 -21.01 0.40 -35.19
CA PRO A 745 -20.13 1.28 -35.94
C PRO A 745 -20.65 1.47 -37.38
N SER A 746 -20.59 2.69 -37.89
CA SER A 746 -20.91 2.99 -39.29
C SER A 746 -19.87 2.40 -40.25
N LYS A 747 -20.23 2.33 -41.55
CA LYS A 747 -19.35 1.85 -42.63
C LYS A 747 -17.97 2.52 -42.61
N TYR A 748 -17.91 3.84 -42.43
CA TYR A 748 -16.67 4.61 -42.32
C TYR A 748 -15.81 4.21 -41.11
N VAL A 749 -16.43 4.00 -39.95
CA VAL A 749 -15.73 3.54 -38.73
C VAL A 749 -15.21 2.11 -38.91
N MET A 750 -15.97 1.26 -39.60
CA MET A 750 -15.54 -0.10 -39.92
C MET A 750 -14.35 -0.13 -40.87
N GLU A 751 -14.35 0.70 -41.90
CA GLU A 751 -13.26 0.84 -42.86
C GLU A 751 -11.99 1.38 -42.19
N LEU A 752 -12.12 2.41 -41.34
CA LEU A 752 -11.04 2.91 -40.48
C LEU A 752 -10.48 1.81 -39.57
N CYS A 753 -11.34 1.03 -38.89
CA CYS A 753 -10.93 -0.07 -38.02
C CYS A 753 -10.22 -1.19 -38.80
N LEU A 754 -10.62 -1.44 -40.05
CA LEU A 754 -10.03 -2.44 -40.96
C LEU A 754 -8.62 -2.03 -41.41
N GLN A 755 -8.46 -0.78 -41.87
CA GLN A 755 -7.15 -0.23 -42.23
C GLN A 755 -6.19 -0.28 -41.03
N LEU A 756 -6.65 0.17 -39.85
CA LEU A 756 -5.86 0.16 -38.62
C LEU A 756 -5.46 -1.25 -38.17
N GLU A 757 -6.31 -2.27 -38.32
CA GLU A 757 -5.94 -3.66 -38.01
C GLU A 757 -4.87 -4.20 -38.96
N ASN A 758 -4.95 -3.90 -40.25
CA ASN A 758 -3.97 -4.36 -41.23
C ASN A 758 -2.61 -3.68 -41.03
N ALA A 759 -2.60 -2.35 -40.85
CA ALA A 759 -1.39 -1.59 -40.51
C ALA A 759 -0.81 -1.97 -39.14
N TYR A 760 -1.65 -2.36 -38.17
CA TYR A 760 -1.17 -2.85 -36.87
C TYR A 760 -0.51 -4.23 -37.02
N LYS A 761 -1.09 -5.13 -37.81
CA LYS A 761 -0.54 -6.48 -38.05
C LYS A 761 0.84 -6.44 -38.70
N SER A 762 1.05 -5.58 -39.70
CA SER A 762 2.34 -5.52 -40.42
C SER A 762 3.49 -5.02 -39.54
N VAL A 763 3.24 -4.06 -38.63
CA VAL A 763 4.32 -3.38 -37.87
C VAL A 763 4.44 -3.83 -36.41
N CYS A 764 3.44 -4.51 -35.83
CA CYS A 764 3.45 -4.85 -34.40
C CYS A 764 4.68 -5.67 -33.97
N GLU A 765 5.04 -6.74 -34.70
CA GLU A 765 6.13 -7.64 -34.29
C GLU A 765 7.50 -6.96 -34.35
N GLU A 766 7.71 -6.07 -35.32
CA GLU A 766 8.97 -5.32 -35.51
C GLU A 766 9.19 -4.19 -34.50
N VAL A 767 8.13 -3.71 -33.84
CA VAL A 767 8.22 -2.58 -32.89
C VAL A 767 8.15 -3.05 -31.43
N LEU A 768 7.67 -4.27 -31.16
CA LEU A 768 7.50 -4.82 -29.80
C LEU A 768 8.78 -4.86 -28.94
N HIS A 769 9.96 -4.90 -29.56
CA HIS A 769 11.26 -4.95 -28.86
C HIS A 769 11.89 -3.56 -28.63
N LYS A 770 11.32 -2.49 -29.18
CA LYS A 770 11.86 -1.12 -29.15
C LYS A 770 11.32 -0.35 -27.94
N GLU A 771 11.96 0.78 -27.59
CA GLU A 771 11.38 1.69 -26.59
C GLU A 771 10.20 2.49 -27.17
N ALA A 772 9.37 3.06 -26.29
CA ALA A 772 8.19 3.85 -26.63
C ALA A 772 7.15 3.18 -27.56
N VAL A 773 7.16 1.83 -27.70
CA VAL A 773 6.29 0.98 -28.57
C VAL A 773 4.92 1.57 -28.88
N LYS A 774 4.14 1.94 -27.86
CA LYS A 774 2.79 2.48 -28.02
C LYS A 774 2.77 3.83 -28.77
N LYS A 775 3.71 4.74 -28.50
CA LYS A 775 3.80 6.04 -29.19
C LYS A 775 4.14 5.80 -30.66
N THR A 776 5.15 4.98 -30.93
CA THR A 776 5.60 4.60 -32.28
C THR A 776 4.48 3.95 -33.10
N LEU A 777 3.79 2.95 -32.54
CA LEU A 777 2.64 2.31 -33.19
C LEU A 777 1.48 3.29 -33.39
N THR A 778 1.19 4.17 -32.43
CA THR A 778 0.10 5.16 -32.58
C THR A 778 0.41 6.15 -33.70
N SER A 779 1.64 6.69 -33.76
CA SER A 779 2.08 7.59 -34.84
C SER A 779 1.99 6.93 -36.21
N TYR A 780 2.55 5.73 -36.36
CA TYR A 780 2.48 4.98 -37.63
C TYR A 780 1.03 4.72 -38.06
N LEU A 781 0.19 4.27 -37.12
CA LEU A 781 -1.21 3.96 -37.41
C LEU A 781 -2.04 5.18 -37.83
N ILE A 782 -1.76 6.37 -37.28
CA ILE A 782 -2.41 7.61 -37.71
C ILE A 782 -2.01 7.95 -39.15
N ASN A 783 -0.73 7.82 -39.48
CA ASN A 783 -0.17 8.22 -40.78
C ASN A 783 -0.54 7.26 -41.93
N VAL A 784 -1.12 6.09 -41.63
CA VAL A 784 -1.60 5.11 -42.62
C VAL A 784 -3.13 5.21 -42.84
N VAL A 785 -3.84 6.08 -42.11
CA VAL A 785 -5.28 6.30 -42.34
C VAL A 785 -5.48 7.12 -43.61
N THR A 786 -6.10 6.50 -44.61
CA THR A 786 -6.47 7.15 -45.88
C THR A 786 -7.98 7.33 -46.05
N VAL A 787 -8.79 6.86 -45.10
CA VAL A 787 -10.25 7.03 -45.10
C VAL A 787 -10.61 8.51 -44.92
N ALA A 788 -11.41 9.05 -45.83
CA ALA A 788 -12.03 10.37 -45.66
C ALA A 788 -13.08 10.33 -44.53
N VAL A 789 -12.67 10.60 -43.31
CA VAL A 789 -13.53 10.75 -42.13
C VAL A 789 -13.94 12.22 -41.97
N PRO A 790 -15.18 12.56 -41.56
CA PRO A 790 -15.56 13.93 -41.26
C PRO A 790 -14.74 14.52 -40.11
N GLU A 791 -13.69 15.29 -40.44
CA GLU A 791 -12.83 15.92 -39.46
C GLU A 791 -13.45 17.23 -38.94
N CYS A 792 -13.82 17.23 -37.67
CA CYS A 792 -14.04 18.46 -36.91
C CYS A 792 -12.74 18.82 -36.20
N GLU A 793 -12.18 20.01 -36.47
CA GLU A 793 -10.93 20.51 -35.90
C GLU A 793 -10.88 20.44 -34.36
N GLN A 794 -12.05 20.54 -33.71
CA GLN A 794 -12.17 20.45 -32.24
C GLN A 794 -12.15 19.01 -31.71
N CYS A 795 -12.44 18.00 -32.54
CA CYS A 795 -12.72 16.63 -32.08
C CYS A 795 -11.56 15.63 -32.25
N ASN A 796 -10.65 15.81 -33.22
CA ASN A 796 -9.48 14.93 -33.41
C ASN A 796 -9.83 13.41 -33.44
N LEU A 797 -10.87 13.05 -34.19
CA LEU A 797 -11.47 11.71 -34.18
C LEU A 797 -10.45 10.61 -34.57
N VAL A 798 -9.75 10.78 -35.70
CA VAL A 798 -8.76 9.81 -36.20
C VAL A 798 -7.65 9.55 -35.17
N TYR A 799 -7.13 10.61 -34.54
CA TYR A 799 -6.13 10.53 -33.48
C TYR A 799 -6.64 9.76 -32.24
N LEU A 800 -7.82 10.11 -31.73
CA LEU A 800 -8.38 9.47 -30.53
C LEU A 800 -8.77 8.01 -30.78
N PHE A 801 -9.31 7.70 -31.95
CA PHE A 801 -9.67 6.35 -32.37
C PHE A 801 -8.43 5.47 -32.50
N SER A 802 -7.44 5.90 -33.29
CA SER A 802 -6.18 5.16 -33.50
C SER A 802 -5.39 4.94 -32.20
N ARG A 803 -5.35 5.93 -31.31
CA ARG A 803 -4.71 5.83 -29.98
C ARG A 803 -5.40 4.81 -29.06
N LEU A 804 -6.74 4.76 -29.06
CA LEU A 804 -7.48 3.78 -28.26
C LEU A 804 -7.42 2.38 -28.88
N PHE A 805 -7.53 2.28 -30.20
CA PHE A 805 -7.33 1.06 -30.98
C PHE A 805 -5.96 0.42 -30.66
N THR A 806 -4.88 1.18 -30.81
CA THR A 806 -3.50 0.75 -30.46
C THR A 806 -3.41 0.24 -29.02
N SER A 807 -4.09 0.91 -28.08
CA SER A 807 -4.09 0.54 -26.66
C SER A 807 -4.76 -0.82 -26.42
N VAL A 808 -5.92 -1.06 -27.05
CA VAL A 808 -6.67 -2.31 -26.92
C VAL A 808 -5.94 -3.45 -27.63
N ARG A 809 -5.45 -3.22 -28.85
CA ARG A 809 -4.77 -4.25 -29.64
C ARG A 809 -3.43 -4.67 -29.05
N LEU A 810 -2.61 -3.73 -28.56
CA LEU A 810 -1.36 -4.05 -27.87
C LEU A 810 -1.59 -4.88 -26.61
N HIS A 811 -2.63 -4.58 -25.83
CA HIS A 811 -2.99 -5.39 -24.67
C HIS A 811 -3.41 -6.82 -25.05
N HIS A 812 -4.19 -6.98 -26.12
CA HIS A 812 -4.61 -8.30 -26.61
C HIS A 812 -3.44 -9.12 -27.16
N SER A 813 -2.59 -8.54 -28.02
CA SER A 813 -1.41 -9.22 -28.58
C SER A 813 -0.44 -9.66 -27.48
N LEU A 814 -0.09 -8.77 -26.54
CA LEU A 814 0.79 -9.11 -25.42
C LEU A 814 0.19 -10.21 -24.52
N ARG A 815 -1.13 -10.21 -24.29
CA ARG A 815 -1.81 -11.26 -23.52
C ARG A 815 -1.74 -12.61 -24.22
N LEU A 816 -1.88 -12.65 -25.55
CA LEU A 816 -1.76 -13.87 -26.36
C LEU A 816 -0.32 -14.40 -26.29
N SER A 817 0.68 -13.56 -26.60
CA SER A 817 2.10 -13.96 -26.58
C SER A 817 2.54 -14.52 -25.22
N ASN A 818 2.12 -13.88 -24.12
CA ASN A 818 2.39 -14.36 -22.76
C ASN A 818 1.78 -15.75 -22.46
N GLN A 819 0.61 -16.06 -23.02
CA GLN A 819 0.02 -17.40 -22.91
C GLN A 819 0.82 -18.44 -23.71
N THR A 820 1.31 -18.07 -24.90
CA THR A 820 2.18 -18.92 -25.74
C THR A 820 3.51 -19.21 -25.05
N PHE A 821 4.23 -18.19 -24.55
CA PHE A 821 5.49 -18.36 -23.83
C PHE A 821 5.37 -19.29 -22.60
N CYS A 822 4.27 -19.21 -21.86
CA CYS A 822 4.00 -20.11 -20.74
C CYS A 822 3.87 -21.58 -21.19
N LYS A 823 3.22 -21.86 -22.32
CA LYS A 823 3.10 -23.21 -22.90
C LYS A 823 4.48 -23.75 -23.33
N THR A 824 5.32 -22.91 -23.94
CA THR A 824 6.69 -23.30 -24.38
C THR A 824 7.61 -23.61 -23.20
N LYS A 825 7.53 -22.82 -22.11
CA LYS A 825 8.35 -23.05 -20.90
C LYS A 825 7.97 -24.36 -20.19
N MET A 826 6.70 -24.76 -20.19
CA MET A 826 6.27 -26.07 -19.71
C MET A 826 6.80 -27.24 -20.56
N LYS A 827 6.94 -27.07 -21.89
CA LYS A 827 7.58 -28.09 -22.74
C LYS A 827 9.08 -28.26 -22.44
N ARG A 828 9.84 -27.18 -22.19
CA ARG A 828 11.25 -27.26 -21.78
C ARG A 828 11.43 -27.97 -20.44
N ASN A 829 10.61 -27.67 -19.43
CA ASN A 829 10.71 -28.33 -18.12
C ASN A 829 10.40 -29.84 -18.16
N ARG A 830 9.62 -30.34 -19.14
CA ARG A 830 9.43 -31.80 -19.33
C ARG A 830 10.69 -32.54 -19.81
N LYS A 831 11.67 -31.86 -20.44
CA LYS A 831 12.96 -32.49 -20.79
C LYS A 831 13.95 -32.50 -19.62
N VAL A 832 13.75 -31.69 -18.59
CA VAL A 832 14.61 -31.60 -17.39
C VAL A 832 14.20 -32.61 -16.31
N LEU A 833 12.98 -33.15 -16.36
CA LEU A 833 12.44 -34.19 -15.47
C LEU A 833 12.71 -35.64 -15.97
N LYS A 834 13.80 -35.84 -16.73
CA LYS A 834 14.24 -37.17 -17.22
C LYS A 834 15.69 -37.51 -16.86
N LEU A 835 16.23 -36.84 -15.83
CA LEU A 835 17.60 -37.02 -15.31
C LEU A 835 17.59 -37.10 -13.77
N SER A 836 16.61 -37.82 -13.21
CA SER A 836 16.52 -38.12 -11.78
C SER A 836 16.08 -39.57 -11.50
N ASP A 837 16.38 -40.46 -12.44
CA ASP A 837 16.29 -41.92 -12.30
C ASP A 837 17.65 -42.53 -12.70
N VAL A 838 18.67 -42.24 -11.88
CA VAL A 838 19.92 -43.00 -11.68
C VAL A 838 20.28 -42.85 -10.21
#